data_AF-A0A811UCF0-F1
#
_entry.id   AF-A0A811UCF0-F1
#
_cell.length_a   1.000
_cell.length_b   1.000
_cell.length_c   1.000
_cell.angle_alpha   90.00
_cell.angle_beta   90.00
_cell.angle_gamma   90.00
#
_symmetry.space_group_name_H-M   'P 1'
#
loop_
_entity.id
_entity.type
_entity.pdbx_description
1 polymer ?
#
loop_
_entity_poly.entity_id
_entity_poly.type
_entity_poly.pdbx_seq_one_letter_code
_entity_poly.pdbx_strand_id
1 'polypeptide(L)'
;MHKILVKSNCKPLVGEIKINGSKNAILPIMAASLLSSSSVTLHNVPNLIDVHLMSELLEKLGAKVNFMYNKGYKANHIFEIDCSNINNYIVSHETASKLRASFLMLGPILSRFGKITTVFPGGCNIGKRPVDMHIKALEAMGAEIEIDGCNIIVAVKGKLKGKEITFEKTSVGATENIIMAATLAEGVTTINNAATEPEIVDLIEFLKKMGANIKINNKKITITGVEVLNGCVHKIILDRIEAGTYALAAIITGGELTLEGINLSDIRCIANELETIGAKIELLDQGITVSRKSCFIKSINVATDSYPNFPSDMQPQLMSTMCIADGTSVIEENIFENRFTHTIPVSIVKELEDSYLSYAMSVIISRAIPDVRDGFKPVHRRILYAMSRAGYDAGKPYKKAARIVGDVMGKYHPHGDMAIYDSLVRMAQDFSLLLPLIDGQGNFGSIDGDPPASMRYTEARLHRMSHFLLNDIDEDTVDFRPNYDGNETEPVVLPAEFPNLLVNGASGVAVGMATNIPSHNLGEIIDACILYIDNPKVTLDELLEVIPGPDFPTGGTILGKSGIRSAFATGRGSIIVQGKTHIEDLPQDKQAIVIDEIPYQVNKVKLIEKIEESDTDIEAEDLIPKEDMVVTVTMNGYIKRVKLSHYRTQRRGGKGKLGQGLKEEDVITKLFVGNTHTSLLFFSNIGRVYRLKVYKLPLAEPTARGRALVNIFPLTDGETITNIMPLPSESDENQNIVFATAHGNIRRNSLADFDYIPNNGKIAIKLNEGDKLISVKVCNEIDHVLLSTTLGKGIRFVVSDVRQFKSRNSDGVRGIKLAKHDSVISMTILNGIGVATETKELYLKIPLAKRLESAVSNSINPKLEKTLNDLGIDNELFLKLAINEEFILTITENGFGKRTSAYEYRVTNRGGVGITNILTTSRNGNVIASFPVEHGDNVMLITDKGKLIRILVNEIRITGRSTQGVTLFKTKSKEKVVSAAKIEDHGSTEDSISEVEGSISF
;
A
#
# COMPACT_ATOMS: atom_id res chain seq x y z
N MET A 1 -33.33 0.10 -19.19
CA MET A 1 -32.69 -0.98 -18.40
C MET A 1 -33.33 -2.30 -18.78
N HIS A 2 -32.69 -3.09 -19.65
CA HIS A 2 -33.12 -4.46 -19.92
C HIS A 2 -32.67 -5.33 -18.74
N LYS A 3 -33.61 -5.92 -18.00
CA LYS A 3 -33.30 -6.86 -16.91
C LYS A 3 -33.10 -8.24 -17.51
N ILE A 4 -31.90 -8.80 -17.38
CA ILE A 4 -31.63 -10.21 -17.67
C ILE A 4 -31.97 -11.00 -16.40
N LEU A 5 -32.98 -11.87 -16.49
CA LEU A 5 -33.35 -12.78 -15.41
C LEU A 5 -32.59 -14.09 -15.61
N VAL A 6 -31.48 -14.27 -14.89
CA VAL A 6 -30.72 -15.53 -14.89
C VAL A 6 -31.38 -16.50 -13.90
N LYS A 7 -32.00 -17.57 -14.40
CA LYS A 7 -32.51 -18.68 -13.58
C LYS A 7 -31.47 -19.79 -13.58
N SER A 8 -30.82 -20.04 -12.45
CA SER A 8 -29.83 -21.12 -12.30
C SER A 8 -30.51 -22.48 -12.23
N ASN A 9 -30.73 -23.11 -13.38
CA ASN A 9 -30.85 -24.56 -13.49
C ASN A 9 -29.63 -25.03 -14.28
N CYS A 10 -28.54 -25.40 -13.59
CA CYS A 10 -27.29 -25.86 -14.20
C CYS A 10 -27.49 -27.20 -14.92
N LYS A 11 -28.01 -27.16 -16.15
CA LYS A 11 -28.02 -28.31 -17.06
C LYS A 11 -26.82 -28.19 -18.00
N PRO A 12 -26.02 -29.25 -18.18
CA PRO A 12 -24.96 -29.27 -19.17
C PRO A 12 -25.49 -28.97 -20.58
N LEU A 13 -24.76 -28.19 -21.39
CA LEU A 13 -25.09 -28.02 -22.80
C LEU A 13 -24.77 -29.30 -23.56
N VAL A 14 -25.77 -29.90 -24.20
CA VAL A 14 -25.61 -31.10 -25.04
C VAL A 14 -26.33 -30.91 -26.36
N GLY A 15 -25.70 -31.27 -27.48
CA GLY A 15 -26.31 -31.25 -28.80
C GLY A 15 -25.38 -30.82 -29.93
N GLU A 16 -25.96 -30.52 -31.08
CA GLU A 16 -25.25 -30.17 -32.31
C GLU A 16 -25.56 -28.73 -32.72
N ILE A 17 -24.53 -27.96 -33.08
CA ILE A 17 -24.62 -26.57 -33.50
C ILE A 17 -23.91 -26.40 -34.83
N LYS A 18 -24.65 -25.86 -35.80
CA LYS A 18 -24.09 -25.46 -37.09
C LYS A 18 -23.53 -24.04 -36.99
N ILE A 19 -22.25 -23.90 -37.32
CA ILE A 19 -21.55 -22.61 -37.32
C ILE A 19 -21.96 -21.78 -38.54
N ASN A 20 -22.12 -20.47 -38.38
CA ASN A 20 -22.48 -19.55 -39.46
C ASN A 20 -21.24 -19.01 -40.18
N GLY A 21 -21.46 -18.26 -41.26
CA GLY A 21 -20.39 -17.57 -41.97
C GLY A 21 -19.73 -16.48 -41.11
N SER A 22 -18.43 -16.30 -41.31
CA SER A 22 -17.61 -15.34 -40.57
C SER A 22 -18.04 -13.90 -40.81
N LYS A 23 -18.36 -13.17 -39.72
CA LYS A 23 -18.60 -11.72 -39.77
C LYS A 23 -17.37 -10.96 -40.27
N ASN A 24 -16.19 -11.38 -39.82
CA ASN A 24 -14.93 -10.70 -40.13
C ASN A 24 -14.50 -10.96 -41.59
N ALA A 25 -14.97 -12.03 -42.24
CA ALA A 25 -14.74 -12.26 -43.67
C ALA A 25 -15.78 -11.57 -44.58
N ILE A 26 -17.07 -11.60 -44.21
CA ILE A 26 -18.13 -11.07 -45.10
C ILE A 26 -18.02 -9.55 -45.31
N LEU A 27 -17.72 -8.77 -44.28
CA LEU A 27 -17.69 -7.30 -44.38
C LEU A 27 -16.64 -6.78 -45.38
N PRO A 28 -15.36 -7.22 -45.36
CA PRO A 28 -14.40 -6.86 -46.41
C PRO A 28 -14.79 -7.41 -47.78
N ILE A 29 -15.38 -8.60 -47.88
CA ILE A 29 -15.83 -9.17 -49.16
C ILE A 29 -16.97 -8.36 -49.78
N MET A 30 -17.91 -7.87 -48.96
CA MET A 30 -18.95 -6.92 -49.40
C MET A 30 -18.35 -5.58 -49.83
N ALA A 31 -17.26 -5.11 -49.21
CA ALA A 31 -16.56 -3.92 -49.70
C ALA A 31 -15.87 -4.20 -51.04
N ALA A 32 -15.24 -5.36 -51.19
CA ALA A 32 -14.52 -5.77 -52.40
C ALA A 32 -15.43 -5.93 -53.62
N SER A 33 -16.74 -6.20 -53.44
CA SER A 33 -17.68 -6.26 -54.57
C SER A 33 -17.75 -4.94 -55.35
N LEU A 34 -17.43 -3.82 -54.72
CA LEU A 34 -17.33 -2.50 -55.38
C LEU A 34 -16.26 -2.48 -56.48
N LEU A 35 -15.31 -3.40 -56.50
CA LEU A 35 -14.30 -3.51 -57.57
C LEU A 35 -14.85 -4.18 -58.83
N SER A 36 -15.99 -4.87 -58.75
CA SER A 36 -16.56 -5.60 -59.88
C SER A 36 -17.43 -4.71 -60.78
N SER A 37 -17.37 -4.96 -62.08
CA SER A 37 -18.33 -4.44 -63.07
C SER A 37 -19.55 -5.35 -63.28
N SER A 38 -19.63 -6.50 -62.60
CA SER A 38 -20.71 -7.48 -62.73
C SER A 38 -21.25 -7.88 -61.34
N SER A 39 -22.40 -8.55 -61.32
CA SER A 39 -23.00 -9.07 -60.07
C SER A 39 -22.10 -10.13 -59.41
N VAL A 40 -22.00 -10.08 -58.07
CA VAL A 40 -21.37 -11.13 -57.25
C VAL A 40 -22.43 -11.84 -56.41
N THR A 41 -22.27 -13.16 -56.24
CA THR A 41 -23.16 -13.98 -55.41
C THR A 41 -22.40 -14.55 -54.21
N LEU A 42 -22.86 -14.21 -53.00
CA LEU A 42 -22.25 -14.62 -51.75
C LEU A 42 -23.16 -15.63 -51.04
N HIS A 43 -22.65 -16.82 -50.77
CA HIS A 43 -23.33 -17.86 -50.00
C HIS A 43 -22.84 -17.89 -48.55
N ASN A 44 -23.68 -18.39 -47.65
CA ASN A 44 -23.37 -18.55 -46.22
C ASN A 44 -23.21 -17.21 -45.49
N VAL A 45 -24.01 -16.21 -45.86
CA VAL A 45 -23.94 -14.89 -45.23
C VAL A 45 -24.64 -14.90 -43.87
N PRO A 46 -24.00 -14.44 -42.78
CA PRO A 46 -24.64 -14.37 -41.48
C PRO A 46 -25.66 -13.22 -41.40
N ASN A 47 -26.76 -13.43 -40.67
CA ASN A 47 -27.80 -12.41 -40.47
C ASN A 47 -27.44 -11.49 -39.28
N LEU A 48 -26.60 -10.48 -39.53
CA LEU A 48 -26.08 -9.56 -38.50
C LEU A 48 -26.40 -8.11 -38.83
N ILE A 49 -26.53 -7.27 -37.80
CA ILE A 49 -26.76 -5.82 -37.94
C ILE A 49 -25.66 -5.18 -38.80
N ASP A 50 -24.40 -5.55 -38.58
CA ASP A 50 -23.25 -5.02 -39.33
C ASP A 50 -23.36 -5.32 -40.84
N VAL A 51 -23.86 -6.50 -41.21
CA VAL A 51 -24.06 -6.90 -42.61
C VAL A 51 -25.17 -6.05 -43.23
N HIS A 52 -26.28 -5.81 -42.51
CA HIS A 52 -27.35 -4.93 -42.99
C HIS A 52 -26.91 -3.48 -43.14
N LEU A 53 -26.11 -2.95 -42.21
CA LEU A 53 -25.53 -1.60 -42.31
C LEU A 53 -24.56 -1.50 -43.50
N MET A 54 -23.79 -2.55 -43.79
CA MET A 54 -22.92 -2.60 -44.96
C MET A 54 -23.73 -2.63 -46.27
N SER A 55 -24.83 -3.39 -46.32
CA SER A 55 -25.76 -3.37 -47.46
C SER A 55 -26.35 -1.97 -47.68
N GLU A 56 -26.79 -1.30 -46.62
CA GLU A 56 -27.33 0.07 -46.70
C GLU A 56 -26.27 1.06 -47.25
N LEU A 57 -25.00 0.90 -46.86
CA LEU A 57 -23.90 1.71 -47.40
C LEU A 57 -23.70 1.46 -48.90
N LEU A 58 -23.72 0.20 -49.34
CA LEU A 58 -23.61 -0.16 -50.76
C LEU A 58 -24.79 0.39 -51.58
N GLU A 59 -26.01 0.27 -51.07
CA GLU A 59 -27.22 0.80 -51.73
C GLU A 59 -27.18 2.32 -51.87
N LYS A 60 -26.71 3.04 -50.84
CA LYS A 60 -26.52 4.49 -50.88
C LYS A 60 -25.46 4.95 -51.90
N LEU A 61 -24.57 4.05 -52.33
CA LEU A 61 -23.62 4.29 -53.43
C LEU A 61 -24.20 3.95 -54.82
N GLY A 62 -25.41 3.38 -54.87
CA GLY A 62 -26.10 2.98 -56.10
C GLY A 62 -26.00 1.49 -56.44
N ALA A 63 -25.48 0.66 -55.54
CA ALA A 63 -25.48 -0.80 -55.74
C ALA A 63 -26.89 -1.38 -55.53
N LYS A 64 -27.19 -2.51 -56.15
CA LYS A 64 -28.37 -3.31 -55.84
C LYS A 64 -27.96 -4.50 -54.99
N VAL A 65 -28.56 -4.64 -53.81
CA VAL A 65 -28.29 -5.74 -52.89
C VAL A 65 -29.58 -6.57 -52.72
N ASN A 66 -29.61 -7.77 -53.28
CA ASN A 66 -30.74 -8.68 -53.13
C ASN A 66 -30.43 -9.71 -52.03
N PHE A 67 -31.28 -9.74 -51.00
CA PHE A 67 -31.19 -10.71 -49.92
C PHE A 67 -32.21 -11.83 -50.11
N MET A 68 -31.73 -13.08 -50.23
CA MET A 68 -32.60 -14.26 -50.27
C MET A 68 -32.64 -14.96 -48.90
N TYR A 69 -33.73 -14.76 -48.16
CA TYR A 69 -33.98 -15.44 -46.88
C TYR A 69 -34.37 -16.90 -47.13
N ASN A 70 -33.45 -17.82 -46.86
CA ASN A 70 -33.81 -19.21 -46.60
C ASN A 70 -34.48 -19.28 -45.21
N LYS A 71 -35.66 -19.93 -45.12
CA LYS A 71 -36.39 -20.08 -43.84
C LYS A 71 -35.76 -21.16 -42.96
N GLY A 72 -35.43 -20.81 -41.71
CA GLY A 72 -34.99 -21.73 -40.66
C GLY A 72 -33.66 -21.33 -40.01
N TYR A 73 -33.41 -21.74 -38.76
CA TYR A 73 -32.15 -21.49 -38.03
C TYR A 73 -30.90 -22.12 -38.68
N LYS A 74 -31.08 -22.93 -39.73
CA LYS A 74 -30.02 -23.62 -40.49
C LYS A 74 -29.74 -22.99 -41.87
N ALA A 75 -30.32 -21.82 -42.14
CA ALA A 75 -30.36 -21.19 -43.46
C ALA A 75 -29.01 -20.57 -43.90
N ASN A 76 -28.42 -21.11 -44.97
CA ASN A 76 -27.34 -20.43 -45.68
C ASN A 76 -27.95 -19.26 -46.46
N HIS A 77 -27.90 -18.03 -45.93
CA HIS A 77 -28.39 -16.86 -46.66
C HIS A 77 -27.52 -16.59 -47.89
N ILE A 78 -28.17 -16.14 -48.97
CA ILE A 78 -27.53 -15.81 -50.24
C ILE A 78 -27.73 -14.31 -50.47
N PHE A 79 -26.65 -13.62 -50.75
CA PHE A 79 -26.65 -12.22 -51.17
C PHE A 79 -26.20 -12.13 -52.60
N GLU A 80 -26.94 -11.36 -53.39
CA GLU A 80 -26.51 -10.95 -54.71
C GLU A 80 -26.24 -9.44 -54.67
N ILE A 81 -25.03 -9.03 -55.02
CA ILE A 81 -24.60 -7.63 -54.98
C ILE A 81 -24.18 -7.22 -56.39
N ASP A 82 -24.94 -6.31 -57.00
CA ASP A 82 -24.64 -5.71 -58.29
C ASP A 82 -24.16 -4.26 -58.12
N CYS A 83 -22.86 -4.06 -58.34
CA CYS A 83 -22.21 -2.74 -58.30
C CYS A 83 -22.02 -2.13 -59.69
N SER A 84 -22.61 -2.67 -60.77
CA SER A 84 -22.38 -2.16 -62.13
C SER A 84 -22.82 -0.69 -62.32
N ASN A 85 -23.87 -0.26 -61.62
CA ASN A 85 -24.50 1.06 -61.78
C ASN A 85 -24.12 2.09 -60.71
N ILE A 86 -23.10 1.84 -59.90
CA ILE A 86 -22.69 2.81 -58.87
C ILE A 86 -22.15 4.10 -59.51
N ASN A 87 -22.57 5.25 -59.00
CA ASN A 87 -22.22 6.57 -59.53
C ASN A 87 -21.82 7.59 -58.45
N ASN A 88 -21.73 7.14 -57.20
CA ASN A 88 -21.42 7.97 -56.05
C ASN A 88 -20.13 7.48 -55.37
N TYR A 89 -19.34 8.42 -54.87
CA TYR A 89 -18.07 8.18 -54.15
C TYR A 89 -18.09 8.78 -52.73
N ILE A 90 -19.25 9.25 -52.27
CA ILE A 90 -19.47 9.81 -50.94
C ILE A 90 -20.14 8.76 -50.06
N VAL A 91 -19.44 8.33 -49.01
CA VAL A 91 -19.93 7.35 -48.03
C VAL A 91 -20.83 8.07 -47.01
N SER A 92 -22.02 7.53 -46.77
CA SER A 92 -23.03 8.09 -45.85
C SER A 92 -22.50 8.20 -44.42
N HIS A 93 -22.32 9.43 -43.91
CA HIS A 93 -21.87 9.70 -42.54
C HIS A 93 -22.76 9.02 -41.48
N GLU A 94 -24.09 9.13 -41.62
CA GLU A 94 -25.06 8.58 -40.66
C GLU A 94 -24.91 7.07 -40.47
N THR A 95 -24.66 6.35 -41.56
CA THR A 95 -24.53 4.89 -41.54
C THR A 95 -23.10 4.46 -41.21
N ALA A 96 -22.09 5.13 -41.77
CA ALA A 96 -20.68 4.82 -41.54
C ALA A 96 -20.24 5.02 -40.09
N SER A 97 -20.79 6.03 -39.39
CA SER A 97 -20.53 6.25 -37.96
C SER A 97 -21.02 5.11 -37.05
N LYS A 98 -21.94 4.25 -37.53
CA LYS A 98 -22.46 3.10 -36.79
C LYS A 98 -21.67 1.80 -37.07
N LEU A 99 -20.83 1.77 -38.11
CA LEU A 99 -20.15 0.56 -38.58
C LEU A 99 -18.65 0.79 -38.76
N ARG A 100 -17.82 0.09 -37.97
CA ARG A 100 -16.34 0.20 -38.07
C ARG A 100 -15.80 -0.25 -39.44
N ALA A 101 -16.43 -1.25 -40.03
CA ALA A 101 -16.07 -1.81 -41.33
C ALA A 101 -16.36 -0.88 -42.51
N SER A 102 -17.11 0.22 -42.30
CA SER A 102 -17.32 1.25 -43.34
C SER A 102 -16.01 1.81 -43.90
N PHE A 103 -14.95 1.84 -43.08
CA PHE A 103 -13.63 2.29 -43.52
C PHE A 103 -12.97 1.40 -44.59
N LEU A 104 -13.41 0.13 -44.71
CA LEU A 104 -12.91 -0.80 -45.71
C LEU A 104 -13.38 -0.46 -47.13
N MET A 105 -14.36 0.44 -47.26
CA MET A 105 -14.79 0.97 -48.56
C MET A 105 -13.75 1.93 -49.18
N LEU A 106 -12.78 2.40 -48.38
CA LEU A 106 -11.78 3.37 -48.80
C LEU A 106 -10.96 2.90 -50.00
N GLY A 107 -10.34 1.72 -49.91
CA GLY A 107 -9.54 1.13 -50.97
C GLY A 107 -10.33 0.88 -52.27
N PRO A 108 -11.43 0.11 -52.25
CA PRO A 108 -12.13 -0.26 -53.48
C PRO A 108 -12.80 0.93 -54.19
N ILE A 109 -13.37 1.90 -53.47
CA ILE A 109 -13.95 3.11 -54.10
C ILE A 109 -12.84 3.98 -54.69
N LEU A 110 -11.74 4.19 -53.97
CA LEU A 110 -10.61 4.96 -54.47
C LEU A 110 -10.03 4.34 -55.75
N SER A 111 -9.86 3.02 -55.79
CA SER A 111 -9.38 2.32 -56.98
C SER A 111 -10.33 2.37 -58.17
N ARG A 112 -11.65 2.44 -57.90
CA ARG A 112 -12.67 2.50 -58.96
C ARG A 112 -12.92 3.91 -59.50
N PHE A 113 -12.95 4.92 -58.64
CA PHE A 113 -13.34 6.30 -59.01
C PHE A 113 -12.17 7.29 -59.02
N GLY A 114 -11.01 6.92 -58.47
CA GLY A 114 -9.89 7.84 -58.24
C GLY A 114 -10.16 8.88 -57.14
N LYS A 115 -11.32 8.84 -56.48
CA LYS A 115 -11.70 9.75 -55.39
C LYS A 115 -12.73 9.09 -54.46
N ILE A 116 -12.68 9.43 -53.17
CA ILE A 116 -13.68 9.05 -52.15
C ILE A 116 -13.78 10.13 -51.08
N THR A 117 -14.99 10.34 -50.56
CA THR A 117 -15.23 11.09 -49.32
C THR A 117 -15.86 10.15 -48.29
N THR A 118 -15.18 9.95 -47.17
CA THR A 118 -15.63 9.09 -46.07
C THR A 118 -15.45 9.81 -44.73
N VAL A 119 -15.74 9.14 -43.63
CA VAL A 119 -15.62 9.68 -42.27
C VAL A 119 -14.77 8.76 -41.40
N PHE A 120 -14.29 9.26 -40.27
CA PHE A 120 -13.66 8.39 -39.29
C PHE A 120 -14.66 7.30 -38.84
N PRO A 121 -14.21 6.04 -38.76
CA PRO A 121 -15.14 4.95 -38.55
C PRO A 121 -15.56 4.87 -37.08
N GLY A 122 -16.87 4.67 -36.83
CA GLY A 122 -17.43 4.60 -35.48
C GLY A 122 -17.82 3.18 -35.03
N GLY A 123 -18.72 3.09 -34.04
CA GLY A 123 -19.39 1.84 -33.64
C GLY A 123 -18.73 0.96 -32.56
N CYS A 124 -17.52 1.25 -32.05
CA CYS A 124 -16.87 0.43 -31.01
C CYS A 124 -15.94 1.23 -30.08
N ASN A 125 -16.12 1.10 -28.75
CA ASN A 125 -15.41 1.87 -27.72
C ASN A 125 -14.36 1.02 -26.95
N ILE A 126 -13.57 0.22 -27.66
CA ILE A 126 -12.60 -0.76 -27.08
C ILE A 126 -11.15 -0.21 -27.11
N GLY A 127 -10.95 1.05 -27.52
CA GLY A 127 -9.64 1.72 -27.58
C GLY A 127 -9.50 2.68 -28.76
N LYS A 128 -8.39 3.43 -28.82
CA LYS A 128 -8.03 4.27 -29.98
C LYS A 128 -7.63 3.33 -31.13
N ARG A 129 -8.42 3.29 -32.20
CA ARG A 129 -8.12 2.45 -33.38
C ARG A 129 -7.55 3.32 -34.51
N PRO A 130 -6.22 3.53 -34.55
CA PRO A 130 -5.60 4.44 -35.51
C PRO A 130 -5.89 4.01 -36.94
N VAL A 131 -6.25 4.98 -37.79
CA VAL A 131 -6.40 4.78 -39.24
C VAL A 131 -5.12 5.12 -40.00
N ASP A 132 -4.07 5.55 -39.29
CA ASP A 132 -2.80 6.04 -39.84
C ASP A 132 -2.15 5.04 -40.81
N MET A 133 -2.23 3.75 -40.50
CA MET A 133 -1.65 2.71 -41.35
C MET A 133 -2.35 2.57 -42.72
N HIS A 134 -3.66 2.80 -42.77
CA HIS A 134 -4.41 2.82 -44.03
C HIS A 134 -4.02 4.04 -44.85
N ILE A 135 -3.98 5.21 -44.21
CA ILE A 135 -3.69 6.52 -44.80
C ILE A 135 -2.27 6.51 -45.38
N LYS A 136 -1.25 6.22 -44.56
CA LYS A 136 0.16 6.18 -44.98
C LYS A 136 0.40 5.23 -46.14
N ALA A 137 -0.25 4.06 -46.14
CA ALA A 137 -0.11 3.08 -47.20
C ALA A 137 -0.72 3.56 -48.52
N LEU A 138 -1.87 4.23 -48.49
CA LEU A 138 -2.48 4.83 -49.68
C LEU A 138 -1.68 6.03 -50.21
N GLU A 139 -1.14 6.88 -49.32
CA GLU A 139 -0.23 7.99 -49.71
C GLU A 139 1.02 7.45 -50.41
N ALA A 140 1.61 6.36 -49.90
CA ALA A 140 2.75 5.70 -50.53
C ALA A 140 2.43 5.16 -51.93
N MET A 141 1.16 4.86 -52.22
CA MET A 141 0.65 4.45 -53.53
C MET A 141 0.23 5.64 -54.41
N GLY A 142 0.43 6.89 -53.95
CA GLY A 142 0.18 8.11 -54.71
C GLY A 142 -1.18 8.79 -54.46
N ALA A 143 -1.89 8.43 -53.39
CA ALA A 143 -3.10 9.15 -52.99
C ALA A 143 -2.77 10.46 -52.25
N GLU A 144 -3.54 11.51 -52.53
CA GLU A 144 -3.59 12.77 -51.80
C GLU A 144 -4.76 12.71 -50.81
N ILE A 145 -4.51 13.03 -49.53
CA ILE A 145 -5.50 12.93 -48.44
C ILE A 145 -5.69 14.29 -47.80
N GLU A 146 -6.94 14.71 -47.67
CA GLU A 146 -7.35 15.93 -46.98
C GLU A 146 -8.36 15.57 -45.88
N ILE A 147 -8.13 16.09 -44.67
CA ILE A 147 -9.00 15.87 -43.51
C ILE A 147 -9.67 17.21 -43.18
N ASP A 148 -10.98 17.29 -43.41
CA ASP A 148 -11.81 18.46 -43.11
C ASP A 148 -12.85 18.10 -42.04
N GLY A 149 -12.59 18.50 -40.80
CA GLY A 149 -13.41 18.13 -39.65
C GLY A 149 -13.50 16.62 -39.44
N CYS A 150 -14.69 16.05 -39.63
CA CYS A 150 -14.94 14.60 -39.53
C CYS A 150 -14.83 13.87 -40.88
N ASN A 151 -14.67 14.60 -41.98
CA ASN A 151 -14.58 14.05 -43.33
C ASN A 151 -13.12 13.76 -43.70
N ILE A 152 -12.92 12.65 -44.39
CA ILE A 152 -11.67 12.22 -44.98
C ILE A 152 -11.89 12.15 -46.48
N ILE A 153 -11.24 13.06 -47.21
CA ILE A 153 -11.28 13.13 -48.66
C ILE A 153 -9.99 12.55 -49.18
N VAL A 154 -10.08 11.51 -50.02
CA VAL A 154 -8.90 10.86 -50.61
C VAL A 154 -9.06 10.88 -52.13
N ALA A 155 -8.02 11.31 -52.83
CA ALA A 155 -8.01 11.38 -54.30
C ALA A 155 -6.67 10.90 -54.86
N VAL A 156 -6.65 10.39 -56.09
CA VAL A 156 -5.43 10.02 -56.81
C VAL A 156 -5.49 10.55 -58.24
N LYS A 157 -4.38 11.09 -58.73
CA LYS A 157 -4.25 11.53 -60.13
C LYS A 157 -3.96 10.33 -61.03
N GLY A 158 -5.00 9.78 -61.66
CA GLY A 158 -4.90 8.58 -62.49
C GLY A 158 -5.23 7.31 -61.70
N LYS A 159 -4.36 6.30 -61.78
CA LYS A 159 -4.47 5.07 -60.97
C LYS A 159 -3.49 5.12 -59.79
N LEU A 160 -3.81 4.41 -58.71
CA LEU A 160 -2.83 4.12 -57.65
C LEU A 160 -1.62 3.41 -58.25
N LYS A 161 -0.43 3.63 -57.72
CA LYS A 161 0.81 3.01 -58.19
C LYS A 161 1.27 1.93 -57.22
N GLY A 162 1.65 0.80 -57.77
CA GLY A 162 2.20 -0.32 -57.01
C GLY A 162 3.47 0.08 -56.27
N LYS A 163 3.53 -0.26 -54.98
CA LYS A 163 4.66 0.08 -54.10
C LYS A 163 4.95 -1.03 -53.10
N GLU A 164 6.16 -1.03 -52.56
CA GLU A 164 6.49 -1.81 -51.37
C GLU A 164 6.07 -1.04 -50.11
N ILE A 165 5.23 -1.66 -49.29
CA ILE A 165 4.62 -1.10 -48.08
C ILE A 165 4.99 -2.02 -46.93
N THR A 166 5.53 -1.46 -45.84
CA THR A 166 5.88 -2.23 -44.65
C THR A 166 5.11 -1.70 -43.45
N PHE A 167 4.35 -2.59 -42.80
CA PHE A 167 3.60 -2.25 -41.60
C PHE A 167 4.44 -2.41 -40.35
N GLU A 168 4.54 -1.35 -39.54
CA GLU A 168 5.27 -1.35 -38.26
C GLU A 168 4.66 -2.34 -37.24
N LYS A 169 3.33 -2.49 -37.27
CA LYS A 169 2.57 -3.49 -36.50
C LYS A 169 1.59 -4.20 -37.44
N THR A 170 1.31 -5.47 -37.22
CA THR A 170 0.32 -6.20 -38.03
C THR A 170 -1.08 -5.57 -37.82
N SER A 171 -1.80 -5.30 -38.91
CA SER A 171 -3.14 -4.70 -38.88
C SER A 171 -4.05 -5.34 -39.91
N VAL A 172 -5.12 -5.98 -39.44
CA VAL A 172 -6.13 -6.68 -40.27
C VAL A 172 -6.79 -5.71 -41.25
N GLY A 173 -7.46 -4.68 -40.74
CA GLY A 173 -8.19 -3.74 -41.58
C GLY A 173 -7.29 -2.98 -42.57
N ALA A 174 -6.07 -2.61 -42.18
CA ALA A 174 -5.14 -1.96 -43.10
C ALA A 174 -4.71 -2.92 -44.22
N THR A 175 -4.46 -4.18 -43.89
CA THR A 175 -4.14 -5.23 -44.86
C THR A 175 -5.29 -5.43 -45.86
N GLU A 176 -6.53 -5.59 -45.39
CA GLU A 176 -7.72 -5.74 -46.24
C GLU A 176 -7.87 -4.58 -47.22
N ASN A 177 -7.77 -3.36 -46.69
CA ASN A 177 -7.99 -2.15 -47.47
C ASN A 177 -6.92 -1.97 -48.57
N ILE A 178 -5.66 -2.27 -48.28
CA ILE A 178 -4.56 -2.14 -49.24
C ILE A 178 -4.57 -3.28 -50.25
N ILE A 179 -4.95 -4.51 -49.87
CA ILE A 179 -5.15 -5.59 -50.84
C ILE A 179 -6.20 -5.17 -51.87
N MET A 180 -7.36 -4.70 -51.42
CA MET A 180 -8.44 -4.24 -52.31
C MET A 180 -8.04 -3.02 -53.15
N ALA A 181 -7.27 -2.09 -52.59
CA ALA A 181 -6.80 -0.93 -53.34
C ALA A 181 -5.81 -1.33 -54.45
N ALA A 182 -4.88 -2.23 -54.13
CA ALA A 182 -3.80 -2.65 -55.02
C ALA A 182 -4.25 -3.51 -56.21
N THR A 183 -5.42 -4.16 -56.16
CA THR A 183 -5.86 -5.04 -57.25
C THR A 183 -6.06 -4.33 -58.58
N LEU A 184 -6.38 -3.03 -58.59
CA LEU A 184 -6.53 -2.23 -59.82
C LEU A 184 -5.42 -1.16 -59.99
N ALA A 185 -4.38 -1.21 -59.15
CA ALA A 185 -3.26 -0.28 -59.21
C ALA A 185 -2.34 -0.55 -60.43
N GLU A 186 -1.56 0.44 -60.84
CA GLU A 186 -0.55 0.28 -61.89
C GLU A 186 0.73 -0.34 -61.31
N GLY A 187 1.09 -1.54 -61.75
CA GLY A 187 2.31 -2.23 -61.33
C GLY A 187 2.12 -3.22 -60.18
N VAL A 188 3.18 -3.47 -59.42
CA VAL A 188 3.21 -4.49 -58.35
C VAL A 188 3.25 -3.82 -56.98
N THR A 189 2.32 -4.21 -56.11
CA THR A 189 2.31 -3.84 -54.70
C THR A 189 2.79 -4.99 -53.85
N THR A 190 3.64 -4.73 -52.87
CA THR A 190 4.10 -5.73 -51.91
C THR A 190 3.84 -5.22 -50.50
N ILE A 191 3.07 -5.97 -49.71
CA ILE A 191 2.80 -5.67 -48.31
C ILE A 191 3.67 -6.60 -47.46
N ASN A 192 4.59 -6.01 -46.70
CA ASN A 192 5.42 -6.70 -45.71
C ASN A 192 4.79 -6.55 -44.31
N ASN A 193 4.88 -7.62 -43.50
CA ASN A 193 4.24 -7.73 -42.19
C ASN A 193 2.70 -7.62 -42.25
N ALA A 194 2.11 -8.17 -43.32
CA ALA A 194 0.68 -8.25 -43.53
C ALA A 194 -0.01 -9.17 -42.51
N ALA A 195 -1.28 -8.89 -42.25
CA ALA A 195 -2.15 -9.77 -41.49
C ALA A 195 -2.51 -11.01 -42.33
N THR A 196 -2.61 -12.18 -41.71
CA THR A 196 -2.75 -13.49 -42.38
C THR A 196 -3.83 -14.34 -41.76
N GLU A 197 -4.82 -13.70 -41.13
CA GLU A 197 -5.98 -14.34 -40.55
C GLU A 197 -6.76 -15.12 -41.63
N PRO A 198 -7.47 -16.21 -41.27
CA PRO A 198 -8.31 -16.96 -42.21
C PRO A 198 -9.27 -16.07 -43.02
N GLU A 199 -9.77 -15.00 -42.42
CA GLU A 199 -10.66 -14.03 -43.08
C GLU A 199 -9.95 -13.22 -44.18
N ILE A 200 -8.66 -12.91 -44.02
CA ILE A 200 -7.83 -12.29 -45.06
C ILE A 200 -7.60 -13.25 -46.22
N VAL A 201 -7.33 -14.53 -45.89
CA VAL A 201 -7.14 -15.57 -46.90
C VAL A 201 -8.43 -15.76 -47.72
N ASP A 202 -9.60 -15.73 -47.07
CA ASP A 202 -10.90 -15.80 -47.74
C ASP A 202 -11.14 -14.60 -48.67
N LEU A 203 -10.80 -13.38 -48.23
CA LEU A 203 -10.85 -12.19 -49.08
C LEU A 203 -9.93 -12.31 -50.31
N ILE A 204 -8.71 -12.81 -50.14
CA ILE A 204 -7.78 -13.03 -51.25
C ILE A 204 -8.35 -14.06 -52.25
N GLU A 205 -8.95 -15.14 -51.74
CA GLU A 205 -9.57 -16.16 -52.59
C GLU A 205 -10.77 -15.61 -53.37
N PHE A 206 -11.59 -14.79 -52.71
CA PHE A 206 -12.67 -14.04 -53.35
C PHE A 206 -12.15 -13.14 -54.50
N LEU A 207 -11.13 -12.32 -54.21
CA LEU A 207 -10.53 -11.43 -55.21
C LEU A 207 -9.88 -12.20 -56.37
N LYS A 208 -9.24 -13.34 -56.10
CA LYS A 208 -8.70 -14.23 -57.16
C LYS A 208 -9.80 -14.76 -58.07
N LYS A 209 -10.94 -15.18 -57.51
CA LYS A 209 -12.11 -15.61 -58.31
C LYS A 209 -12.69 -14.48 -59.17
N MET A 210 -12.54 -13.23 -58.75
CA MET A 210 -12.88 -12.05 -59.55
C MET A 210 -11.83 -11.75 -60.65
N GLY A 211 -10.66 -12.38 -60.61
CA GLY A 211 -9.58 -12.21 -61.59
C GLY A 211 -8.31 -11.51 -61.07
N ALA A 212 -8.20 -11.24 -59.76
CA ALA A 212 -7.01 -10.59 -59.20
C ALA A 212 -5.79 -11.52 -59.19
N ASN A 213 -4.59 -10.95 -59.39
CA ASN A 213 -3.32 -11.67 -59.30
C ASN A 213 -2.64 -11.40 -57.95
N ILE A 214 -2.91 -12.27 -56.97
CA ILE A 214 -2.41 -12.13 -55.60
C ILE A 214 -1.64 -13.38 -55.18
N LYS A 215 -0.44 -13.19 -54.62
CA LYS A 215 0.39 -14.24 -54.01
C LYS A 215 0.62 -13.93 -52.54
N ILE A 216 0.42 -14.92 -51.68
CA ILE A 216 0.67 -14.83 -50.24
C ILE A 216 1.77 -15.82 -49.86
N ASN A 217 2.75 -15.35 -49.10
CA ASN A 217 3.81 -16.17 -48.51
C ASN A 217 4.12 -15.66 -47.11
N ASN A 218 3.67 -16.39 -46.08
CA ASN A 218 3.69 -15.94 -44.69
C ASN A 218 3.08 -14.53 -44.57
N LYS A 219 3.72 -13.62 -43.83
CA LYS A 219 3.29 -12.21 -43.68
C LYS A 219 3.67 -11.30 -44.85
N LYS A 220 3.91 -11.86 -46.05
CA LYS A 220 4.22 -11.10 -47.26
C LYS A 220 3.15 -11.36 -48.33
N ILE A 221 2.49 -10.30 -48.78
CA ILE A 221 1.46 -10.36 -49.82
C ILE A 221 1.90 -9.54 -51.02
N THR A 222 1.95 -10.15 -52.19
CA THR A 222 2.29 -9.49 -53.46
C THR A 222 1.06 -9.46 -54.36
N ILE A 223 0.70 -8.27 -54.80
CA ILE A 223 -0.45 -8.00 -55.66
C ILE A 223 0.06 -7.39 -56.97
N THR A 224 -0.21 -8.04 -58.09
CA THR A 224 -0.01 -7.44 -59.42
C THR A 224 -1.33 -6.87 -59.87
N GLY A 225 -1.39 -5.55 -60.09
CA GLY A 225 -2.63 -4.90 -60.48
C GLY A 225 -3.13 -5.37 -61.86
N VAL A 226 -4.45 -5.46 -61.99
CA VAL A 226 -5.16 -5.89 -63.20
C VAL A 226 -6.06 -4.77 -63.72
N GLU A 227 -6.50 -4.86 -64.97
CA GLU A 227 -7.33 -3.80 -65.56
C GLU A 227 -8.79 -3.85 -65.12
N VAL A 228 -9.35 -5.05 -64.97
CA VAL A 228 -10.76 -5.28 -64.67
C VAL A 228 -10.91 -6.48 -63.75
N LEU A 229 -11.88 -6.41 -62.84
CA LEU A 229 -12.34 -7.53 -62.02
C LEU A 229 -13.80 -7.87 -62.38
N ASN A 230 -14.09 -9.16 -62.48
CA ASN A 230 -15.39 -9.70 -62.88
C ASN A 230 -16.25 -10.11 -61.68
N GLY A 231 -17.51 -10.44 -61.95
CA GLY A 231 -18.40 -11.05 -60.96
C GLY A 231 -17.98 -12.49 -60.64
N CYS A 232 -18.31 -12.98 -59.45
CA CYS A 232 -18.03 -14.36 -59.07
C CYS A 232 -19.06 -14.89 -58.08
N VAL A 233 -19.03 -16.22 -57.88
CA VAL A 233 -19.78 -16.90 -56.82
C VAL A 233 -18.79 -17.31 -55.73
N HIS A 234 -19.06 -16.91 -54.49
CA HIS A 234 -18.19 -17.20 -53.35
C HIS A 234 -18.99 -17.65 -52.13
N LYS A 235 -18.41 -18.52 -51.32
CA LYS A 235 -19.03 -19.01 -50.09
C LYS A 235 -18.15 -18.55 -48.93
N ILE A 236 -18.73 -17.79 -48.01
CA ILE A 236 -18.02 -17.26 -46.84
C ILE A 236 -17.59 -18.41 -45.93
N ILE A 237 -16.33 -18.36 -45.47
CA ILE A 237 -15.80 -19.30 -44.48
C ILE A 237 -16.60 -19.27 -43.17
N LEU A 238 -16.48 -20.32 -42.37
CA LEU A 238 -17.18 -20.40 -41.09
C LEU A 238 -16.53 -19.52 -40.02
N ASP A 239 -17.32 -19.06 -39.06
CA ASP A 239 -16.87 -18.16 -38.00
C ASP A 239 -16.16 -18.92 -36.87
N ARG A 240 -14.83 -18.78 -36.81
CA ARG A 240 -14.00 -19.38 -35.75
C ARG A 240 -14.26 -18.79 -34.36
N ILE A 241 -14.71 -17.54 -34.25
CA ILE A 241 -15.01 -16.88 -32.97
C ILE A 241 -16.35 -17.38 -32.45
N GLU A 242 -17.33 -17.58 -33.34
CA GLU A 242 -18.59 -18.25 -33.00
C GLU A 242 -18.35 -19.69 -32.53
N ALA A 243 -17.56 -20.47 -33.28
CA ALA A 243 -17.21 -21.84 -32.91
C ALA A 243 -16.52 -21.91 -31.55
N GLY A 244 -15.52 -21.05 -31.30
CA GLY A 244 -14.83 -20.97 -30.01
C GLY A 244 -15.77 -20.58 -28.86
N THR A 245 -16.73 -19.69 -29.10
CA THR A 245 -17.69 -19.24 -28.09
C THR A 245 -18.57 -20.41 -27.64
N TYR A 246 -19.10 -21.21 -28.57
CA TYR A 246 -19.87 -22.40 -28.22
C TYR A 246 -19.02 -23.48 -27.54
N ALA A 247 -17.77 -23.66 -27.99
CA ALA A 247 -16.83 -24.59 -27.36
C ALA A 247 -16.60 -24.25 -25.88
N LEU A 248 -16.30 -22.99 -25.54
CA LEU A 248 -16.14 -22.54 -24.15
C LEU A 248 -17.44 -22.67 -23.35
N ALA A 249 -18.60 -22.42 -23.94
CA ALA A 249 -19.89 -22.61 -23.27
C ALA A 249 -20.14 -24.08 -22.88
N ALA A 250 -19.74 -25.04 -23.73
CA ALA A 250 -19.76 -26.46 -23.39
C ALA A 250 -18.85 -26.74 -22.17
N ILE A 251 -17.65 -26.16 -22.13
CA ILE A 251 -16.71 -26.32 -21.02
C ILE A 251 -17.23 -25.71 -19.72
N ILE A 252 -17.78 -24.51 -19.76
CA ILE A 252 -18.35 -23.83 -18.56
C ILE A 252 -19.44 -24.70 -17.94
N THR A 253 -20.30 -25.29 -18.76
CA THR A 253 -21.45 -26.07 -18.29
C THR A 253 -21.15 -27.55 -18.02
N GLY A 254 -19.92 -28.01 -18.29
CA GLY A 254 -19.56 -29.43 -18.17
C GLY A 254 -20.30 -30.32 -19.17
N GLY A 255 -20.64 -29.78 -20.34
CA GLY A 255 -21.41 -30.44 -21.39
C GLY A 255 -20.57 -31.02 -22.53
N GLU A 256 -21.25 -31.39 -23.62
CA GLU A 256 -20.68 -31.94 -24.85
C GLU A 256 -21.42 -31.37 -26.07
N LEU A 257 -20.70 -30.61 -26.91
CA LEU A 257 -21.27 -30.01 -28.11
C LEU A 257 -20.52 -30.45 -29.36
N THR A 258 -21.29 -30.79 -30.40
CA THR A 258 -20.79 -31.01 -31.76
C THR A 258 -20.91 -29.70 -32.54
N LEU A 259 -19.81 -29.20 -33.06
CA LEU A 259 -19.73 -28.02 -33.91
C LEU A 259 -19.63 -28.47 -35.37
N GLU A 260 -20.73 -28.37 -36.12
CA GLU A 260 -20.82 -28.84 -37.50
C GLU A 260 -20.12 -27.88 -38.47
N GLY A 261 -19.41 -28.47 -39.44
CA GLY A 261 -18.82 -27.80 -40.60
C GLY A 261 -17.45 -27.15 -40.35
N ILE A 262 -17.05 -26.92 -39.10
CA ILE A 262 -15.78 -26.28 -38.75
C ILE A 262 -14.63 -27.30 -38.75
N ASN A 263 -13.50 -26.96 -39.35
CA ASN A 263 -12.31 -27.79 -39.28
C ASN A 263 -11.46 -27.42 -38.07
N LEU A 264 -10.77 -28.40 -37.49
CA LEU A 264 -9.87 -28.17 -36.36
C LEU A 264 -8.72 -27.20 -36.73
N SER A 265 -8.28 -27.17 -37.99
CA SER A 265 -7.28 -26.22 -38.48
C SER A 265 -7.71 -24.77 -38.31
N ASP A 266 -8.99 -24.49 -38.50
CA ASP A 266 -9.54 -23.13 -38.57
C ASP A 266 -9.65 -22.50 -37.17
N ILE A 267 -9.74 -23.34 -36.13
CA ILE A 267 -9.84 -22.94 -34.73
C ILE A 267 -8.64 -23.40 -33.88
N ARG A 268 -7.54 -23.85 -34.50
CA ARG A 268 -6.45 -24.53 -33.77
C ARG A 268 -5.88 -23.71 -32.62
N CYS A 269 -5.76 -22.40 -32.81
CA CYS A 269 -5.34 -21.45 -31.77
C CYS A 269 -6.24 -21.47 -30.52
N ILE A 270 -7.56 -21.64 -30.69
CA ILE A 270 -8.54 -21.75 -29.60
C ILE A 270 -8.52 -23.17 -29.03
N ALA A 271 -8.44 -24.18 -29.90
CA ALA A 271 -8.42 -25.59 -29.51
C ALA A 271 -7.24 -25.93 -28.60
N ASN A 272 -6.05 -25.38 -28.86
CA ASN A 272 -4.87 -25.58 -28.01
C ASN A 272 -5.11 -25.11 -26.56
N GLU A 273 -5.75 -23.94 -26.37
CA GLU A 273 -6.05 -23.43 -25.03
C GLU A 273 -7.15 -24.25 -24.34
N LEU A 274 -8.16 -24.68 -25.10
CA LEU A 274 -9.21 -25.60 -24.62
C LEU A 274 -8.61 -26.93 -24.13
N GLU A 275 -7.72 -27.54 -24.91
CA GLU A 275 -7.02 -28.78 -24.54
C GLU A 275 -6.20 -28.57 -23.25
N THR A 276 -5.55 -27.40 -23.10
CA THR A 276 -4.73 -27.06 -21.93
C THR A 276 -5.55 -26.95 -20.64
N ILE A 277 -6.75 -26.36 -20.69
CA ILE A 277 -7.66 -26.29 -19.54
C ILE A 277 -8.34 -27.64 -19.22
N GLY A 278 -8.13 -28.66 -20.06
CA GLY A 278 -8.63 -30.02 -19.86
C GLY A 278 -9.88 -30.38 -20.69
N ALA A 279 -10.18 -29.63 -21.75
CA ALA A 279 -11.19 -30.03 -22.72
C ALA A 279 -10.73 -31.23 -23.56
N LYS A 280 -11.68 -32.05 -23.98
CA LYS A 280 -11.46 -33.10 -24.98
C LYS A 280 -12.07 -32.65 -26.30
N ILE A 281 -11.27 -32.67 -27.37
CA ILE A 281 -11.68 -32.35 -28.73
C ILE A 281 -11.54 -33.59 -29.60
N GLU A 282 -12.61 -33.97 -30.31
CA GLU A 282 -12.64 -35.10 -31.24
C GLU A 282 -12.98 -34.62 -32.65
N LEU A 283 -12.30 -35.19 -33.64
CA LEU A 283 -12.53 -34.89 -35.05
C LEU A 283 -13.69 -35.74 -35.60
N LEU A 284 -14.58 -35.11 -36.36
CA LEU A 284 -15.64 -35.76 -37.12
C LEU A 284 -15.44 -35.50 -38.62
N ASP A 285 -16.12 -36.29 -39.46
CA ASP A 285 -16.08 -36.13 -40.92
C ASP A 285 -16.55 -34.73 -41.38
N GLN A 286 -17.45 -34.09 -40.62
CA GLN A 286 -18.00 -32.77 -40.92
C GLN A 286 -18.09 -31.88 -39.66
N GLY A 287 -17.05 -31.85 -38.83
CA GLY A 287 -17.00 -30.98 -37.67
C GLY A 287 -16.06 -31.45 -36.57
N ILE A 288 -16.28 -30.93 -35.37
CA ILE A 288 -15.58 -31.35 -34.16
C ILE A 288 -16.54 -31.50 -32.99
N THR A 289 -16.23 -32.39 -32.06
CA THR A 289 -16.92 -32.49 -30.76
C THR A 289 -16.03 -31.92 -29.66
N VAL A 290 -16.58 -31.07 -28.80
CA VAL A 290 -15.90 -30.50 -27.63
C VAL A 290 -16.63 -30.92 -26.37
N SER A 291 -15.92 -31.54 -25.42
CA SER A 291 -16.49 -32.00 -24.15
C SER A 291 -15.58 -31.76 -22.95
N ARG A 292 -16.17 -31.74 -21.75
CA ARG A 292 -15.45 -31.72 -20.47
C ARG A 292 -15.84 -32.92 -19.61
N LYS A 293 -14.86 -33.76 -19.24
CA LYS A 293 -15.09 -34.93 -18.35
C LYS A 293 -14.92 -34.64 -16.86
N SER A 294 -14.09 -33.66 -16.50
CA SER A 294 -13.78 -33.30 -15.11
C SER A 294 -14.77 -32.29 -14.53
N CYS A 295 -14.95 -32.27 -13.21
CA CYS A 295 -15.69 -31.21 -12.51
C CYS A 295 -14.90 -29.88 -12.45
N PHE A 296 -13.58 -29.95 -12.58
CA PHE A 296 -12.65 -28.82 -12.48
C PHE A 296 -11.85 -28.64 -13.78
N ILE A 297 -11.60 -27.39 -14.16
CA ILE A 297 -10.68 -27.04 -15.27
C ILE A 297 -9.39 -26.45 -14.69
N LYS A 298 -8.30 -26.54 -15.45
CA LYS A 298 -6.99 -26.01 -15.03
C LYS A 298 -6.89 -24.51 -15.30
N SER A 299 -6.17 -23.80 -14.43
CA SER A 299 -5.75 -22.42 -14.69
C SER A 299 -4.73 -22.33 -15.83
N ILE A 300 -4.72 -21.21 -16.57
CA ILE A 300 -3.79 -20.97 -17.69
C ILE A 300 -3.27 -19.54 -17.70
N ASN A 301 -2.16 -19.35 -18.41
CA ASN A 301 -1.59 -18.04 -18.72
C ASN A 301 -1.66 -17.83 -20.24
N VAL A 302 -2.51 -16.90 -20.69
CA VAL A 302 -2.76 -16.66 -22.12
C VAL A 302 -2.60 -15.18 -22.43
N ALA A 303 -1.82 -14.91 -23.47
CA ALA A 303 -1.69 -13.59 -24.06
C ALA A 303 -2.35 -13.56 -25.43
N THR A 304 -3.19 -12.55 -25.66
CA THR A 304 -3.78 -12.31 -26.99
C THR A 304 -2.72 -11.73 -27.93
N ASP A 305 -2.76 -12.13 -29.20
CA ASP A 305 -1.89 -11.57 -30.24
C ASP A 305 -2.44 -11.91 -31.65
N SER A 306 -1.84 -11.33 -32.69
CA SER A 306 -2.22 -11.56 -34.09
C SER A 306 -2.12 -13.04 -34.48
N TYR A 307 -2.92 -13.48 -35.44
CA TYR A 307 -2.92 -14.88 -35.88
C TYR A 307 -1.49 -15.35 -36.29
N PRO A 308 -1.04 -16.56 -35.88
CA PRO A 308 -1.79 -17.72 -35.36
C PRO A 308 -2.01 -17.77 -33.85
N ASN A 309 -1.76 -16.69 -33.11
CA ASN A 309 -1.92 -16.66 -31.65
C ASN A 309 -3.39 -16.50 -31.23
N PHE A 310 -3.64 -16.51 -29.91
CA PHE A 310 -4.98 -16.49 -29.34
C PHE A 310 -5.71 -15.17 -29.69
N PRO A 311 -6.91 -15.23 -30.28
CA PRO A 311 -7.59 -14.03 -30.76
C PRO A 311 -8.17 -13.21 -29.60
N SER A 312 -7.96 -11.89 -29.64
CA SER A 312 -8.54 -10.97 -28.64
C SER A 312 -10.07 -11.02 -28.57
N ASP A 313 -10.74 -11.40 -29.66
CA ASP A 313 -12.20 -11.59 -29.65
C ASP A 313 -12.71 -12.74 -28.79
N MET A 314 -11.82 -13.67 -28.40
CA MET A 314 -12.11 -14.79 -27.50
C MET A 314 -11.74 -14.51 -26.04
N GLN A 315 -11.04 -13.42 -25.76
CA GLN A 315 -10.56 -13.08 -24.41
C GLN A 315 -11.68 -12.98 -23.37
N PRO A 316 -12.82 -12.30 -23.63
CA PRO A 316 -13.91 -12.21 -22.63
C PRO A 316 -14.54 -13.57 -22.27
N GLN A 317 -14.71 -14.43 -23.27
CA GLN A 317 -15.26 -15.78 -23.12
C GLN A 317 -14.29 -16.67 -22.35
N LEU A 318 -12.99 -16.55 -22.62
CA LEU A 318 -11.95 -17.28 -21.90
C LEU A 318 -11.92 -16.85 -20.44
N MET A 319 -11.96 -15.55 -20.17
CA MET A 319 -11.96 -15.00 -18.81
C MET A 319 -13.19 -15.45 -18.02
N SER A 320 -14.37 -15.46 -18.65
CA SER A 320 -15.59 -16.01 -18.04
C SER A 320 -15.43 -17.49 -17.70
N THR A 321 -14.73 -18.24 -18.56
CA THR A 321 -14.40 -19.65 -18.31
C THR A 321 -13.42 -19.80 -17.13
N MET A 322 -12.43 -18.90 -17.00
CA MET A 322 -11.42 -18.99 -15.93
C MET A 322 -11.99 -18.71 -14.54
N CYS A 323 -13.19 -18.13 -14.42
CA CYS A 323 -13.89 -17.99 -13.13
C CYS A 323 -14.26 -19.33 -12.47
N ILE A 324 -14.20 -20.45 -13.18
CA ILE A 324 -14.44 -21.80 -12.64
C ILE A 324 -13.17 -22.68 -12.64
N ALA A 325 -12.01 -22.09 -12.91
CA ALA A 325 -10.74 -22.81 -12.91
C ALA A 325 -10.21 -23.02 -11.49
N ASP A 326 -9.50 -24.13 -11.30
CA ASP A 326 -8.71 -24.37 -10.10
C ASP A 326 -7.33 -23.70 -10.26
N GLY A 327 -7.05 -22.74 -9.37
CA GLY A 327 -5.81 -21.95 -9.38
C GLY A 327 -5.96 -20.52 -9.93
N THR A 328 -4.82 -19.87 -10.14
CA THR A 328 -4.76 -18.48 -10.65
C THR A 328 -4.49 -18.50 -12.14
N SER A 329 -5.36 -17.87 -12.93
CA SER A 329 -5.19 -17.71 -14.38
C SER A 329 -4.76 -16.28 -14.71
N VAL A 330 -3.83 -16.12 -15.64
CA VAL A 330 -3.37 -14.82 -16.13
C VAL A 330 -3.83 -14.64 -17.57
N ILE A 331 -4.51 -13.53 -17.86
CA ILE A 331 -4.96 -13.21 -19.20
C ILE A 331 -4.41 -11.83 -19.57
N GLU A 332 -3.61 -11.77 -20.63
CA GLU A 332 -2.97 -10.54 -21.11
C GLU A 332 -3.59 -10.09 -22.45
N GLU A 333 -3.92 -8.81 -22.54
CA GLU A 333 -4.43 -8.18 -23.76
C GLU A 333 -3.34 -7.31 -24.42
N ASN A 334 -2.83 -7.73 -25.59
CA ASN A 334 -1.77 -7.01 -26.30
C ASN A 334 -2.27 -6.23 -27.53
N ILE A 335 -3.51 -6.44 -27.97
CA ILE A 335 -4.06 -5.85 -29.18
C ILE A 335 -4.88 -4.59 -28.85
N PHE A 336 -5.72 -4.62 -27.80
CA PHE A 336 -6.61 -3.52 -27.45
C PHE A 336 -6.49 -3.06 -25.99
N GLU A 337 -6.02 -1.82 -25.80
CA GLU A 337 -5.82 -1.19 -24.48
C GLU A 337 -7.03 -1.28 -23.52
N ASN A 338 -8.27 -1.22 -24.04
CA ASN A 338 -9.49 -1.23 -23.24
C ASN A 338 -10.36 -2.49 -23.46
N ARG A 339 -9.76 -3.67 -23.73
CA ARG A 339 -10.53 -4.91 -23.89
C ARG A 339 -11.22 -5.36 -22.60
N PHE A 340 -10.63 -5.09 -21.44
CA PHE A 340 -11.16 -5.49 -20.12
C PHE A 340 -12.36 -4.68 -19.61
N THR A 341 -13.01 -3.86 -20.45
CA THR A 341 -14.19 -3.04 -20.07
C THR A 341 -15.40 -3.84 -19.57
N HIS A 342 -15.37 -5.16 -19.70
CA HIS A 342 -16.39 -6.10 -19.19
C HIS A 342 -16.09 -6.60 -17.76
N THR A 343 -15.01 -6.13 -17.11
CA THR A 343 -14.70 -6.37 -15.70
C THR A 343 -14.72 -5.09 -14.88
N ILE A 344 -14.90 -5.26 -13.57
CA ILE A 344 -14.66 -4.20 -12.58
C ILE A 344 -13.28 -4.49 -11.97
N PRO A 345 -12.30 -3.59 -12.10
CA PRO A 345 -11.01 -3.78 -11.46
C PRO A 345 -11.18 -3.71 -9.94
N VAL A 346 -10.74 -4.76 -9.25
CA VAL A 346 -10.63 -4.76 -7.78
C VAL A 346 -9.15 -4.54 -7.44
N SER A 347 -8.88 -3.57 -6.57
CA SER A 347 -7.53 -3.31 -6.09
C SER A 347 -7.09 -4.44 -5.16
N ILE A 348 -5.96 -5.08 -5.47
CA ILE A 348 -5.36 -6.11 -4.62
C ILE A 348 -5.02 -5.56 -3.23
N VAL A 349 -4.66 -4.28 -3.15
CA VAL A 349 -4.36 -3.59 -1.88
C VAL A 349 -5.61 -3.51 -1.02
N LYS A 350 -6.74 -3.14 -1.62
CA LYS A 350 -8.02 -3.04 -0.90
C LYS A 350 -8.48 -4.41 -0.37
N GLU A 351 -8.37 -5.45 -1.19
CA GLU A 351 -8.75 -6.81 -0.78
C GLU A 351 -7.85 -7.34 0.36
N LEU A 352 -6.56 -7.05 0.31
CA LEU A 352 -5.62 -7.38 1.38
C LEU A 352 -5.96 -6.64 2.69
N GLU A 353 -6.29 -5.35 2.60
CA GLU A 353 -6.74 -4.55 3.76
C GLU A 353 -8.04 -5.10 4.36
N ASP A 354 -9.05 -5.37 3.53
CA ASP A 354 -10.35 -5.87 3.97
C ASP A 354 -10.23 -7.26 4.62
N SER A 355 -9.39 -8.13 4.04
CA SER A 355 -9.08 -9.46 4.59
C SER A 355 -8.31 -9.37 5.92
N TYR A 356 -7.31 -8.48 6.00
CA TYR A 356 -6.53 -8.26 7.23
C TYR A 356 -7.42 -7.71 8.35
N LEU A 357 -8.25 -6.71 8.07
CA LEU A 357 -9.18 -6.11 9.03
C LEU A 357 -10.19 -7.12 9.56
N SER A 358 -10.77 -7.93 8.67
CA SER A 358 -11.73 -8.98 9.05
C SER A 358 -11.09 -10.03 9.96
N TYR A 359 -9.87 -10.46 9.63
CA TYR A 359 -9.11 -11.38 10.47
C TYR A 359 -8.78 -10.76 11.83
N ALA A 360 -8.24 -9.53 11.85
CA ALA A 360 -7.86 -8.80 13.06
C ALA A 360 -9.04 -8.62 14.01
N MET A 361 -10.20 -8.19 13.50
CA MET A 361 -11.42 -8.04 14.29
C MET A 361 -11.89 -9.37 14.89
N SER A 362 -11.84 -10.47 14.12
CA SER A 362 -12.21 -11.79 14.64
C SER A 362 -11.30 -12.22 15.80
N VAL A 363 -10.00 -11.93 15.72
CA VAL A 363 -9.02 -12.28 16.76
C VAL A 363 -9.22 -11.44 18.02
N ILE A 364 -9.47 -10.14 17.86
CA ILE A 364 -9.72 -9.22 18.98
C ILE A 364 -10.97 -9.65 19.75
N ILE A 365 -12.10 -9.84 19.07
CA ILE A 365 -13.41 -10.09 19.70
C ILE A 365 -13.52 -11.53 20.23
N SER A 366 -13.07 -12.52 19.44
CA SER A 366 -13.43 -13.92 19.69
C SER A 366 -12.32 -14.76 20.33
N ARG A 367 -11.13 -14.19 20.59
CA ARG A 367 -9.97 -15.00 21.02
C ARG A 367 -9.13 -14.39 22.13
N ALA A 368 -8.80 -13.11 22.02
CA ALA A 368 -7.70 -12.54 22.79
C ALA A 368 -8.10 -11.90 24.14
N ILE A 369 -9.22 -11.16 24.17
CA ILE A 369 -9.60 -10.31 25.31
C ILE A 369 -10.74 -10.95 26.11
N PRO A 370 -10.67 -11.02 27.45
CA PRO A 370 -11.76 -11.49 28.29
C PRO A 370 -12.93 -10.51 28.31
N ASP A 371 -14.14 -10.98 28.59
CA ASP A 371 -15.29 -10.09 28.82
C ASP A 371 -15.21 -9.48 30.23
N VAL A 372 -15.57 -8.21 30.37
CA VAL A 372 -15.49 -7.51 31.67
C VAL A 372 -16.55 -7.98 32.67
N ARG A 373 -17.63 -8.57 32.18
CA ARG A 373 -18.77 -9.02 33.01
C ARG A 373 -18.48 -10.29 33.78
N ASP A 374 -17.75 -11.23 33.18
CA ASP A 374 -17.44 -12.54 33.78
C ASP A 374 -15.93 -12.82 33.91
N GLY A 375 -15.07 -12.03 33.28
CA GLY A 375 -13.63 -12.21 33.31
C GLY A 375 -13.10 -13.35 32.45
N PHE A 376 -13.92 -13.93 31.55
CA PHE A 376 -13.55 -15.12 30.80
C PHE A 376 -13.34 -14.90 29.31
N LYS A 377 -12.35 -15.63 28.78
CA LYS A 377 -12.21 -15.89 27.34
C LYS A 377 -13.23 -16.94 26.91
N PRO A 378 -13.62 -17.00 25.63
CA PRO A 378 -14.60 -17.97 25.15
C PRO A 378 -14.26 -19.44 25.47
N VAL A 379 -12.97 -19.82 25.43
CA VAL A 379 -12.54 -21.19 25.76
C VAL A 379 -12.80 -21.55 27.23
N HIS A 380 -12.61 -20.60 28.17
CA HIS A 380 -12.86 -20.83 29.59
C HIS A 380 -14.35 -21.03 29.85
N ARG A 381 -15.22 -20.18 29.28
CA ARG A 381 -16.68 -20.31 29.40
C ARG A 381 -17.16 -21.66 28.89
N ARG A 382 -16.68 -22.07 27.71
CA ARG A 382 -17.06 -23.35 27.10
C ARG A 382 -16.64 -24.55 27.94
N ILE A 383 -15.45 -24.52 28.55
CA ILE A 383 -14.99 -25.59 29.45
C ILE A 383 -15.90 -25.66 30.69
N LEU A 384 -16.10 -24.55 31.39
CA LEU A 384 -16.91 -24.50 32.61
C LEU A 384 -18.36 -24.91 32.34
N TYR A 385 -18.96 -24.36 31.28
CA TYR A 385 -20.32 -24.69 30.87
C TYR A 385 -20.47 -26.17 30.47
N ALA A 386 -19.56 -26.70 29.65
CA ALA A 386 -19.62 -28.11 29.25
C ALA A 386 -19.47 -29.06 30.45
N MET A 387 -18.58 -28.75 31.39
CA MET A 387 -18.40 -29.54 32.61
C MET A 387 -19.64 -29.48 33.51
N SER A 388 -20.29 -28.32 33.62
CA SER A 388 -21.55 -28.15 34.34
C SER A 388 -22.67 -28.98 33.73
N ARG A 389 -22.89 -28.87 32.41
CA ARG A 389 -23.92 -29.63 31.69
C ARG A 389 -23.68 -31.15 31.74
N ALA A 390 -22.42 -31.58 31.86
CA ALA A 390 -22.07 -32.98 32.02
C ALA A 390 -22.15 -33.50 33.47
N GLY A 391 -22.44 -32.63 34.45
CA GLY A 391 -22.58 -32.97 35.87
C GLY A 391 -21.26 -33.32 36.55
N TYR A 392 -20.16 -32.66 36.17
CA TYR A 392 -18.82 -32.90 36.74
C TYR A 392 -18.55 -31.98 37.96
N ASP A 393 -19.49 -31.93 38.91
CA ASP A 393 -19.45 -31.01 40.06
C ASP A 393 -18.39 -31.36 41.12
N ALA A 394 -18.08 -30.39 41.99
CA ALA A 394 -17.07 -30.52 43.06
C ALA A 394 -17.36 -31.65 44.07
N GLY A 395 -18.62 -32.09 44.20
CA GLY A 395 -19.03 -33.20 45.05
C GLY A 395 -18.98 -34.58 44.37
N LYS A 396 -18.65 -34.65 43.08
CA LYS A 396 -18.69 -35.88 42.28
C LYS A 396 -17.30 -36.49 42.12
N PRO A 397 -17.20 -37.79 41.72
CA PRO A 397 -15.91 -38.41 41.40
C PRO A 397 -15.22 -37.72 40.22
N TYR A 398 -13.89 -37.62 40.27
CA TYR A 398 -13.07 -37.08 39.20
C TYR A 398 -13.32 -37.81 37.86
N LYS A 399 -13.14 -37.07 36.75
CA LYS A 399 -13.30 -37.58 35.38
C LYS A 399 -12.03 -37.35 34.59
N LYS A 400 -11.72 -38.28 33.68
CA LYS A 400 -10.55 -38.16 32.78
C LYS A 400 -10.61 -36.86 31.98
N ALA A 401 -9.52 -36.10 31.97
CA ALA A 401 -9.43 -34.84 31.24
C ALA A 401 -9.68 -35.01 29.74
N ALA A 402 -9.24 -36.14 29.15
CA ALA A 402 -9.53 -36.49 27.76
C ALA A 402 -11.03 -36.51 27.42
N ARG A 403 -11.89 -36.93 28.36
CA ARG A 403 -13.34 -36.92 28.17
C ARG A 403 -13.89 -35.50 28.15
N ILE A 404 -13.44 -34.67 29.09
CA ILE A 404 -13.85 -33.25 29.17
C ILE A 404 -13.44 -32.51 27.90
N VAL A 405 -12.19 -32.68 27.45
CA VAL A 405 -11.68 -32.07 26.21
C VAL A 405 -12.49 -32.54 24.99
N GLY A 406 -12.81 -33.84 24.91
CA GLY A 406 -13.65 -34.39 23.85
C GLY A 406 -15.07 -33.80 23.83
N ASP A 407 -15.70 -33.67 25.01
CA ASP A 407 -17.04 -33.08 25.14
C ASP A 407 -17.06 -31.60 24.71
N VAL A 408 -16.04 -30.82 25.10
CA VAL A 408 -15.91 -29.40 24.72
C VAL A 408 -15.64 -29.27 23.21
N MET A 409 -14.73 -30.07 22.68
CA MET A 409 -14.33 -30.02 21.27
C MET A 409 -15.48 -30.43 20.35
N GLY A 410 -16.22 -31.48 20.71
CA GLY A 410 -17.30 -32.01 19.89
C GLY A 410 -18.56 -31.15 19.86
N LYS A 411 -18.78 -30.29 20.87
CA LYS A 411 -20.03 -29.52 21.01
C LYS A 411 -19.88 -28.00 20.90
N TYR A 412 -18.78 -27.45 21.40
CA TYR A 412 -18.67 -26.00 21.59
C TYR A 412 -17.40 -25.36 21.01
N HIS A 413 -16.29 -26.11 20.90
CA HIS A 413 -15.00 -25.55 20.50
C HIS A 413 -14.40 -26.30 19.29
N PRO A 414 -14.52 -25.78 18.06
CA PRO A 414 -14.12 -26.49 16.85
C PRO A 414 -12.59 -26.48 16.59
N HIS A 415 -11.80 -25.91 17.52
CA HIS A 415 -10.36 -25.79 17.39
C HIS A 415 -9.66 -26.85 18.25
N GLY A 416 -8.40 -27.17 17.91
CA GLY A 416 -7.66 -28.33 18.40
C GLY A 416 -7.70 -28.57 19.91
N ASP A 417 -7.63 -29.86 20.28
CA ASP A 417 -7.67 -30.40 21.63
C ASP A 417 -6.67 -29.77 22.60
N MET A 418 -5.46 -29.47 22.14
CA MET A 418 -4.38 -28.89 22.97
C MET A 418 -4.77 -27.55 23.59
N ALA A 419 -5.43 -26.65 22.86
CA ALA A 419 -5.82 -25.34 23.40
C ALA A 419 -6.84 -25.45 24.54
N ILE A 420 -7.74 -26.43 24.44
CA ILE A 420 -8.74 -26.72 25.47
C ILE A 420 -8.04 -27.34 26.69
N TYR A 421 -7.16 -28.31 26.47
CA TYR A 421 -6.43 -28.99 27.54
C TYR A 421 -5.52 -28.03 28.32
N ASP A 422 -4.74 -27.19 27.63
CA ASP A 422 -3.86 -26.21 28.28
C ASP A 422 -4.65 -25.19 29.11
N SER A 423 -5.82 -24.77 28.61
CA SER A 423 -6.72 -23.88 29.35
C SER A 423 -7.29 -24.55 30.59
N LEU A 424 -7.69 -25.83 30.48
CA LEU A 424 -8.17 -26.63 31.62
C LEU A 424 -7.07 -26.84 32.66
N VAL A 425 -5.84 -27.14 32.22
CA VAL A 425 -4.68 -27.30 33.10
C VAL A 425 -4.42 -26.02 33.87
N ARG A 426 -4.40 -24.88 33.17
CA ARG A 426 -4.15 -23.57 33.80
C ARG A 426 -5.19 -23.23 34.87
N MET A 427 -6.45 -23.60 34.66
CA MET A 427 -7.53 -23.38 35.64
C MET A 427 -7.45 -24.30 36.87
N ALA A 428 -6.62 -25.35 36.81
CA ALA A 428 -6.39 -26.29 37.91
C ALA A 428 -5.10 -26.02 38.71
N GLN A 429 -4.22 -25.14 38.22
CA GLN A 429 -2.94 -24.81 38.87
C GLN A 429 -3.12 -23.69 39.91
N ASP A 430 -2.81 -23.99 41.16
CA ASP A 430 -2.85 -23.08 42.31
C ASP A 430 -1.77 -21.99 42.28
N PHE A 431 -0.64 -22.24 41.63
CA PHE A 431 0.40 -21.24 41.38
C PHE A 431 0.09 -20.32 40.17
N SER A 432 -0.94 -20.64 39.38
CA SER A 432 -1.32 -19.90 38.18
C SER A 432 -2.47 -18.92 38.44
N LEU A 433 -3.50 -19.40 39.15
CA LEU A 433 -4.68 -18.64 39.55
C LEU A 433 -4.76 -18.55 41.06
N LEU A 434 -5.08 -17.36 41.59
CA LEU A 434 -5.32 -17.16 43.02
C LEU A 434 -6.51 -17.99 43.52
N LEU A 435 -7.55 -18.13 42.68
CA LEU A 435 -8.74 -18.92 42.96
C LEU A 435 -8.96 -19.97 41.86
N PRO A 436 -8.48 -21.21 42.04
CA PRO A 436 -8.69 -22.30 41.09
C PRO A 436 -10.18 -22.56 40.81
N LEU A 437 -10.48 -22.82 39.53
CA LEU A 437 -11.83 -23.08 39.03
C LEU A 437 -12.04 -24.56 38.68
N ILE A 438 -10.94 -25.29 38.51
CA ILE A 438 -10.93 -26.72 38.28
C ILE A 438 -10.20 -27.40 39.43
N ASP A 439 -10.78 -28.45 39.96
CA ASP A 439 -10.13 -29.34 40.92
C ASP A 439 -9.52 -30.51 40.13
N GLY A 440 -8.19 -30.51 40.04
CA GLY A 440 -7.41 -31.48 39.27
C GLY A 440 -6.76 -32.55 40.14
N GLN A 441 -6.77 -33.79 39.66
CA GLN A 441 -6.05 -34.92 40.23
C GLN A 441 -5.05 -35.50 39.21
N GLY A 442 -3.77 -35.51 39.57
CA GLY A 442 -2.66 -35.97 38.72
C GLY A 442 -1.60 -34.88 38.55
N ASN A 443 -0.65 -35.09 37.62
CA ASN A 443 0.37 -34.08 37.34
C ASN A 443 -0.17 -33.01 36.37
N PHE A 444 -0.49 -31.84 36.91
CA PHE A 444 -0.92 -30.65 36.17
C PHE A 444 0.22 -29.66 35.90
N GLY A 445 1.48 -30.10 36.04
CA GLY A 445 2.67 -29.27 35.92
C GLY A 445 3.11 -28.66 37.24
N SER A 446 4.28 -28.03 37.23
CA SER A 446 4.92 -27.45 38.41
C SER A 446 5.36 -26.00 38.16
N ILE A 447 5.60 -25.26 39.25
CA ILE A 447 6.21 -23.91 39.19
C ILE A 447 7.63 -23.94 38.61
N ASP A 448 8.30 -25.10 38.71
CA ASP A 448 9.63 -25.35 38.17
C ASP A 448 9.62 -25.49 36.64
N GLY A 449 8.43 -25.52 36.02
CA GLY A 449 8.26 -25.53 34.56
C GLY A 449 8.07 -26.92 33.97
N ASP A 450 7.85 -27.94 34.81
CA ASP A 450 7.50 -29.26 34.30
C ASP A 450 6.15 -29.20 33.59
N PRO A 451 6.04 -29.74 32.37
CA PRO A 451 4.78 -29.76 31.65
C PRO A 451 3.76 -30.67 32.35
N PRO A 452 2.45 -30.40 32.20
CA PRO A 452 1.42 -31.31 32.66
C PRO A 452 1.55 -32.68 31.97
N ALA A 453 1.17 -33.74 32.68
CA ALA A 453 1.04 -35.06 32.06
C ALA A 453 -0.01 -35.02 30.94
N SER A 454 0.02 -36.01 30.04
CA SER A 454 -1.00 -36.12 28.98
C SER A 454 -2.42 -36.22 29.56
N MET A 455 -3.41 -35.65 28.88
CA MET A 455 -4.84 -35.66 29.25
C MET A 455 -5.46 -37.06 29.49
N ARG A 456 -4.74 -38.12 29.13
CA ARG A 456 -5.11 -39.52 29.40
C ARG A 456 -4.85 -39.92 30.86
N TYR A 457 -3.91 -39.26 31.53
CA TYR A 457 -3.48 -39.57 32.89
C TYR A 457 -4.02 -38.59 33.93
N THR A 458 -4.39 -37.38 33.52
CA THR A 458 -4.99 -36.37 34.40
C THR A 458 -6.50 -36.54 34.52
N GLU A 459 -7.02 -36.22 35.70
CA GLU A 459 -8.44 -36.21 36.00
C GLU A 459 -8.84 -34.85 36.57
N ALA A 460 -10.07 -34.41 36.31
CA ALA A 460 -10.56 -33.11 36.73
C ALA A 460 -12.06 -33.14 37.04
N ARG A 461 -12.50 -32.18 37.84
CA ARG A 461 -13.91 -31.81 38.10
C ARG A 461 -13.99 -30.31 38.36
N LEU A 462 -15.20 -29.74 38.41
CA LEU A 462 -15.38 -28.35 38.79
C LEU A 462 -14.91 -28.14 40.24
N HIS A 463 -14.19 -27.04 40.48
CA HIS A 463 -13.90 -26.60 41.84
C HIS A 463 -15.15 -26.01 42.50
N ARG A 464 -15.23 -26.01 43.83
CA ARG A 464 -16.40 -25.48 44.55
C ARG A 464 -16.72 -24.03 44.19
N MET A 465 -15.67 -23.25 43.93
CA MET A 465 -15.80 -21.83 43.57
C MET A 465 -16.48 -21.62 42.22
N SER A 466 -16.41 -22.59 41.31
CA SER A 466 -17.03 -22.49 39.98
C SER A 466 -18.55 -22.52 40.01
N HIS A 467 -19.16 -23.00 41.10
CA HIS A 467 -20.61 -22.93 41.27
C HIS A 467 -21.11 -21.48 41.29
N PHE A 468 -20.40 -20.58 41.98
CA PHE A 468 -20.72 -19.14 42.03
C PHE A 468 -20.54 -18.41 40.69
N LEU A 469 -20.08 -19.12 39.64
CA LEU A 469 -19.99 -18.61 38.28
C LEU A 469 -21.06 -19.21 37.36
N LEU A 470 -21.77 -20.24 37.81
CA LEU A 470 -22.65 -21.08 36.98
C LEU A 470 -24.06 -21.23 37.57
N ASN A 471 -24.27 -20.83 38.83
CA ASN A 471 -25.57 -20.87 39.47
C ASN A 471 -26.60 -20.05 38.67
N ASP A 472 -27.85 -20.51 38.71
CA ASP A 472 -29.00 -19.86 38.08
C ASP A 472 -28.87 -19.63 36.56
N ILE A 473 -27.94 -20.31 35.87
CA ILE A 473 -27.75 -20.19 34.42
C ILE A 473 -28.96 -20.69 33.61
N ASP A 474 -29.75 -21.61 34.19
CA ASP A 474 -30.99 -22.13 33.58
C ASP A 474 -32.22 -21.26 33.92
N GLU A 475 -32.08 -20.20 34.74
CA GLU A 475 -33.18 -19.32 35.21
C GLU A 475 -33.30 -18.02 34.38
N ASP A 476 -32.98 -18.09 33.08
CA ASP A 476 -33.03 -16.94 32.14
C ASP A 476 -32.19 -15.72 32.58
N THR A 477 -31.04 -15.99 33.22
CA THR A 477 -30.14 -14.96 33.77
C THR A 477 -29.16 -14.38 32.74
N VAL A 478 -28.92 -15.09 31.64
CA VAL A 478 -27.96 -14.70 30.59
C VAL A 478 -28.46 -15.07 29.20
N ASP A 479 -28.03 -14.29 28.19
CA ASP A 479 -28.31 -14.59 26.79
C ASP A 479 -27.57 -15.85 26.31
N PHE A 480 -28.25 -16.64 25.48
CA PHE A 480 -27.67 -17.78 24.76
C PHE A 480 -27.55 -17.50 23.27
N ARG A 481 -26.52 -18.08 22.65
CA ARG A 481 -26.34 -18.06 21.20
C ARG A 481 -26.13 -19.47 20.64
N PRO A 482 -26.45 -19.70 19.35
CA PRO A 482 -26.07 -20.94 18.68
C PRO A 482 -24.56 -21.17 18.70
N ASN A 483 -24.14 -22.42 18.82
CA ASN A 483 -22.75 -22.83 18.63
C ASN A 483 -22.34 -22.74 17.14
N TYR A 484 -21.11 -23.16 16.82
CA TYR A 484 -20.52 -22.96 15.48
C TYR A 484 -21.23 -23.71 14.33
N ASP A 485 -21.96 -24.79 14.62
CA ASP A 485 -22.70 -25.58 13.63
C ASP A 485 -24.24 -25.45 13.76
N GLY A 486 -24.71 -24.69 14.76
CA GLY A 486 -26.12 -24.41 15.00
C GLY A 486 -26.91 -25.54 15.69
N ASN A 487 -26.25 -26.62 16.13
CA ASN A 487 -26.91 -27.77 16.74
C ASN A 487 -27.10 -27.66 18.26
N GLU A 488 -26.28 -26.83 18.93
CA GLU A 488 -26.31 -26.63 20.39
C GLU A 488 -26.32 -25.13 20.71
N THR A 489 -26.56 -24.78 21.98
CA THR A 489 -26.50 -23.39 22.46
C THR A 489 -25.41 -23.20 23.50
N GLU A 490 -24.72 -22.06 23.45
CA GLU A 490 -23.71 -21.65 24.44
C GLU A 490 -24.06 -20.28 25.05
N PRO A 491 -23.74 -20.05 26.33
CA PRO A 491 -24.00 -18.77 26.98
C PRO A 491 -23.05 -17.68 26.43
N VAL A 492 -23.57 -16.47 26.25
CA VAL A 492 -22.78 -15.31 25.81
C VAL A 492 -21.84 -14.87 26.94
N VAL A 493 -22.30 -14.88 28.18
CA VAL A 493 -21.54 -14.64 29.42
C VAL A 493 -22.01 -15.60 30.50
N LEU A 494 -21.19 -15.78 31.54
CA LEU A 494 -21.61 -16.55 32.72
C LEU A 494 -22.28 -15.64 33.78
N PRO A 495 -23.28 -16.15 34.53
CA PRO A 495 -23.92 -15.43 35.64
C PRO A 495 -22.98 -15.39 36.86
N ALA A 496 -21.88 -14.65 36.75
CA ALA A 496 -20.84 -14.59 37.77
C ALA A 496 -21.32 -13.80 39.02
N GLU A 497 -21.36 -14.45 40.18
CA GLU A 497 -21.72 -13.83 41.46
C GLU A 497 -20.58 -12.99 42.07
N PHE A 498 -19.35 -13.14 41.55
CA PHE A 498 -18.20 -12.34 41.95
C PHE A 498 -17.38 -11.90 40.72
N PRO A 499 -16.68 -10.74 40.79
CA PRO A 499 -15.94 -10.18 39.66
C PRO A 499 -14.63 -10.92 39.40
N ASN A 500 -14.73 -12.10 38.80
CA ASN A 500 -13.59 -12.99 38.53
C ASN A 500 -12.46 -12.33 37.72
N LEU A 501 -12.76 -11.34 36.88
CA LEU A 501 -11.75 -10.56 36.15
C LEU A 501 -10.70 -9.94 37.08
N LEU A 502 -11.13 -9.40 38.22
CA LEU A 502 -10.23 -8.76 39.19
C LEU A 502 -9.60 -9.78 40.13
N VAL A 503 -10.37 -10.80 40.53
CA VAL A 503 -9.91 -11.83 41.48
C VAL A 503 -8.80 -12.68 40.88
N ASN A 504 -9.02 -13.25 39.70
CA ASN A 504 -8.05 -14.14 39.05
C ASN A 504 -7.14 -13.42 38.05
N GLY A 505 -7.47 -12.18 37.69
CA GLY A 505 -6.75 -11.44 36.67
C GLY A 505 -6.96 -12.02 35.27
N ALA A 506 -6.38 -11.37 34.28
CA ALA A 506 -6.41 -11.86 32.91
C ALA A 506 -5.28 -11.29 32.06
N SER A 507 -4.71 -12.13 31.20
CA SER A 507 -3.69 -11.75 30.23
C SER A 507 -4.15 -12.09 28.80
N GLY A 508 -3.99 -11.17 27.86
CA GLY A 508 -4.37 -11.37 26.46
C GLY A 508 -3.60 -10.47 25.51
N VAL A 509 -3.19 -11.01 24.37
CA VAL A 509 -2.59 -10.24 23.27
C VAL A 509 -3.46 -10.43 22.04
N ALA A 510 -3.91 -9.32 21.46
CA ALA A 510 -4.70 -9.26 20.24
C ALA A 510 -3.92 -8.49 19.16
N VAL A 511 -4.49 -8.38 17.96
CA VAL A 511 -3.91 -7.56 16.89
C VAL A 511 -3.93 -6.09 17.32
N GLY A 512 -2.77 -5.51 17.58
CA GLY A 512 -2.61 -4.11 17.99
C GLY A 512 -3.01 -3.78 19.44
N MET A 513 -3.38 -4.76 20.26
CA MET A 513 -3.80 -4.55 21.66
C MET A 513 -3.20 -5.61 22.59
N ALA A 514 -2.93 -5.23 23.84
CA ALA A 514 -2.53 -6.15 24.89
C ALA A 514 -3.21 -5.76 26.20
N THR A 515 -3.58 -6.76 26.99
CA THR A 515 -4.14 -6.61 28.33
C THR A 515 -3.40 -7.50 29.31
N ASN A 516 -3.14 -6.97 30.50
CA ASN A 516 -2.57 -7.69 31.63
C ASN A 516 -3.15 -7.11 32.93
N ILE A 517 -4.05 -7.86 33.54
CA ILE A 517 -4.77 -7.50 34.78
C ILE A 517 -4.25 -8.43 35.88
N PRO A 518 -3.66 -7.89 36.97
CA PRO A 518 -3.20 -8.72 38.07
C PRO A 518 -4.37 -9.23 38.91
N SER A 519 -4.15 -10.33 39.63
CA SER A 519 -5.10 -10.89 40.59
C SER A 519 -5.22 -10.04 41.85
N HIS A 520 -6.36 -10.14 42.53
CA HIS A 520 -6.67 -9.41 43.76
C HIS A 520 -7.38 -10.33 44.74
N ASN A 521 -7.27 -9.99 46.03
CA ASN A 521 -7.91 -10.76 47.08
C ASN A 521 -9.44 -10.71 46.95
N LEU A 522 -10.10 -11.87 46.98
CA LEU A 522 -11.56 -11.97 46.85
C LEU A 522 -12.29 -11.17 47.94
N GLY A 523 -11.83 -11.25 49.20
CA GLY A 523 -12.48 -10.54 50.32
C GLY A 523 -12.44 -9.03 50.13
N GLU A 524 -11.25 -8.49 49.82
CA GLU A 524 -11.06 -7.05 49.57
C GLU A 524 -11.90 -6.54 48.40
N ILE A 525 -12.02 -7.34 47.33
CA ILE A 525 -12.84 -6.97 46.17
C ILE A 525 -14.33 -6.98 46.52
N ILE A 526 -14.80 -7.95 47.29
CA ILE A 526 -16.20 -7.98 47.75
C ILE A 526 -16.49 -6.80 48.68
N ASP A 527 -15.60 -6.51 49.63
CA ASP A 527 -15.74 -5.35 50.53
C ASP A 527 -15.77 -4.03 49.75
N ALA A 528 -14.94 -3.90 48.70
CA ALA A 528 -14.95 -2.75 47.82
C ALA A 528 -16.23 -2.64 46.98
N CYS A 529 -16.77 -3.77 46.50
CA CYS A 529 -18.06 -3.80 45.81
C CYS A 529 -19.19 -3.37 46.76
N ILE A 530 -19.22 -3.86 47.99
CA ILE A 530 -20.20 -3.45 49.02
C ILE A 530 -20.07 -1.95 49.30
N LEU A 531 -18.85 -1.45 49.51
CA LEU A 531 -18.58 -0.03 49.72
C LEU A 531 -19.08 0.83 48.55
N TYR A 532 -18.90 0.38 47.32
CA TYR A 532 -19.39 1.07 46.13
C TYR A 532 -20.92 1.05 46.00
N ILE A 533 -21.55 -0.07 46.38
CA ILE A 533 -23.02 -0.19 46.42
C ILE A 533 -23.61 0.77 47.46
N ASP A 534 -23.04 0.81 48.66
CA ASP A 534 -23.49 1.67 49.75
C ASP A 534 -23.20 3.16 49.47
N ASN A 535 -22.09 3.45 48.79
CA ASN A 535 -21.71 4.80 48.38
C ASN A 535 -21.20 4.86 46.92
N PRO A 536 -22.10 5.14 45.94
CA PRO A 536 -21.72 5.27 44.53
C PRO A 536 -20.76 6.42 44.20
N LYS A 537 -20.51 7.34 45.15
CA LYS A 537 -19.58 8.47 45.00
C LYS A 537 -18.23 8.22 45.68
N VAL A 538 -17.97 7.00 46.14
CA VAL A 538 -16.70 6.61 46.74
C VAL A 538 -15.54 6.99 45.83
N THR A 539 -14.52 7.60 46.41
CA THR A 539 -13.32 8.05 45.72
C THR A 539 -12.33 6.91 45.55
N LEU A 540 -11.40 7.06 44.60
CA LEU A 540 -10.31 6.09 44.43
C LEU A 540 -9.45 5.95 45.69
N ASP A 541 -9.26 7.04 46.44
CA ASP A 541 -8.48 7.01 47.69
C ASP A 541 -9.18 6.16 48.76
N GLU A 542 -10.51 6.26 48.88
CA GLU A 542 -11.30 5.42 49.79
C GLU A 542 -11.32 3.95 49.34
N LEU A 543 -11.39 3.68 48.02
CA LEU A 543 -11.27 2.30 47.51
C LEU A 543 -9.89 1.68 47.77
N LEU A 544 -8.83 2.49 47.75
CA LEU A 544 -7.46 2.05 48.04
C LEU A 544 -7.23 1.73 49.53
N GLU A 545 -8.10 2.19 50.43
CA GLU A 545 -8.06 1.77 51.84
C GLU A 545 -8.57 0.33 52.01
N VAL A 546 -9.52 -0.10 51.16
CA VAL A 546 -10.11 -1.45 51.17
C VAL A 546 -9.33 -2.41 50.26
N ILE A 547 -8.77 -1.91 49.14
CA ILE A 547 -7.92 -2.67 48.21
C ILE A 547 -6.51 -2.06 48.24
N PRO A 548 -5.63 -2.49 49.16
CA PRO A 548 -4.28 -1.93 49.29
C PRO A 548 -3.42 -2.15 48.04
N GLY A 549 -3.68 -3.22 47.28
CA GLY A 549 -2.99 -3.56 46.05
C GLY A 549 -3.36 -4.95 45.52
N PRO A 550 -2.66 -5.41 44.47
CA PRO A 550 -2.83 -6.76 43.93
C PRO A 550 -2.35 -7.85 44.89
N ASP A 551 -2.87 -9.06 44.69
CA ASP A 551 -2.54 -10.27 45.46
C ASP A 551 -2.10 -11.38 44.48
N PHE A 552 -1.00 -12.07 44.77
CA PHE A 552 -0.38 -13.02 43.84
C PHE A 552 -0.24 -14.43 44.44
N PRO A 553 -0.50 -15.50 43.65
CA PRO A 553 -0.54 -16.87 44.16
C PRO A 553 0.82 -17.43 44.63
N THR A 554 1.94 -16.89 44.16
CA THR A 554 3.29 -17.40 44.49
C THR A 554 4.02 -16.58 45.56
N GLY A 555 3.37 -15.56 46.13
CA GLY A 555 3.94 -14.65 47.13
C GLY A 555 4.82 -13.53 46.56
N GLY A 556 5.73 -13.02 47.39
CA GLY A 556 6.59 -11.87 47.11
C GLY A 556 6.14 -10.56 47.77
N THR A 557 7.04 -9.58 47.80
CA THR A 557 6.80 -8.26 48.39
C THR A 557 6.66 -7.22 47.28
N ILE A 558 5.54 -6.48 47.29
CA ILE A 558 5.33 -5.38 46.35
C ILE A 558 6.15 -4.16 46.78
N LEU A 559 6.97 -3.63 45.88
CA LEU A 559 7.83 -2.48 46.11
C LEU A 559 7.16 -1.18 45.64
N GLY A 560 6.77 -0.35 46.61
CA GLY A 560 6.21 0.97 46.37
C GLY A 560 4.73 0.98 45.99
N LYS A 561 4.06 2.11 46.26
CA LYS A 561 2.59 2.28 46.06
C LYS A 561 2.21 3.15 44.87
N SER A 562 3.16 3.91 44.30
CA SER A 562 2.89 4.85 43.21
C SER A 562 2.44 4.16 41.93
N GLY A 563 3.03 2.99 41.62
CA GLY A 563 2.68 2.18 40.47
C GLY A 563 1.26 1.62 40.53
N ILE A 564 0.85 1.14 41.71
CA ILE A 564 -0.50 0.63 42.00
C ILE A 564 -1.54 1.75 41.81
N ARG A 565 -1.30 2.91 42.43
CA ARG A 565 -2.21 4.07 42.32
C ARG A 565 -2.37 4.52 40.86
N SER A 566 -1.28 4.55 40.09
CA SER A 566 -1.35 4.86 38.65
C SER A 566 -2.16 3.81 37.89
N ALA A 567 -1.92 2.52 38.16
CA ALA A 567 -2.64 1.42 37.52
C ALA A 567 -4.15 1.52 37.76
N PHE A 568 -4.58 1.78 38.99
CA PHE A 568 -6.01 1.89 39.30
C PHE A 568 -6.64 3.20 38.82
N ALA A 569 -5.89 4.31 38.81
CA ALA A 569 -6.41 5.60 38.35
C ALA A 569 -6.54 5.70 36.81
N THR A 570 -5.60 5.11 36.07
CA THR A 570 -5.50 5.32 34.61
C THR A 570 -5.64 4.03 33.80
N GLY A 571 -5.79 2.87 34.45
CA GLY A 571 -5.75 1.56 33.80
C GLY A 571 -4.35 1.16 33.31
N ARG A 572 -3.30 1.93 33.63
CA ARG A 572 -1.91 1.66 33.23
C ARG A 572 -0.94 1.99 34.36
N GLY A 573 -0.11 1.03 34.73
CA GLY A 573 0.92 1.19 35.73
C GLY A 573 1.86 0.00 35.75
N SER A 574 3.00 0.15 36.39
CA SER A 574 3.98 -0.92 36.61
C SER A 574 4.09 -1.20 38.10
N ILE A 575 4.04 -2.47 38.46
CA ILE A 575 4.11 -2.95 39.84
C ILE A 575 5.34 -3.84 39.91
N ILE A 576 6.25 -3.52 40.83
CA ILE A 576 7.49 -4.26 41.01
C ILE A 576 7.27 -5.23 42.17
N VAL A 577 7.47 -6.52 41.91
CA VAL A 577 7.37 -7.58 42.92
C VAL A 577 8.76 -8.15 43.16
N GLN A 578 9.18 -8.18 44.41
CA GLN A 578 10.46 -8.72 44.85
C GLN A 578 10.25 -10.07 45.54
N GLY A 579 11.09 -11.06 45.23
CA GLY A 579 11.12 -12.31 45.97
C GLY A 579 11.57 -12.07 47.41
N LYS A 580 11.07 -12.86 48.34
CA LYS A 580 11.47 -12.76 49.76
C LYS A 580 12.73 -13.57 49.97
N THR A 581 13.74 -12.95 50.58
CA THR A 581 15.03 -13.58 50.84
C THR A 581 15.51 -13.29 52.25
N HIS A 582 16.33 -14.18 52.80
CA HIS A 582 17.07 -13.96 54.03
C HIS A 582 18.48 -14.56 53.93
N ILE A 583 19.34 -14.20 54.88
CA ILE A 583 20.71 -14.71 54.98
C ILE A 583 20.74 -15.76 56.09
N GLU A 584 21.26 -16.94 55.77
CA GLU A 584 21.49 -18.03 56.72
C GLU A 584 23.00 -18.27 56.86
N ASP A 585 23.49 -18.33 58.10
CA ASP A 585 24.89 -18.61 58.39
C ASP A 585 25.15 -20.13 58.37
N LEU A 586 26.05 -20.57 57.49
CA LEU A 586 26.46 -21.96 57.33
C LEU A 586 27.75 -22.26 58.14
N PRO A 587 28.05 -23.54 58.44
CA PRO A 587 29.32 -23.93 59.04
C PRO A 587 30.54 -23.47 58.21
N GLN A 588 31.66 -23.14 58.88
CA GLN A 588 32.93 -22.69 58.28
C GLN A 588 32.94 -21.24 57.73
N ASP A 589 32.29 -20.29 58.41
CA ASP A 589 32.24 -18.85 58.03
C ASP A 589 31.69 -18.61 56.61
N LYS A 590 30.74 -19.44 56.16
CA LYS A 590 30.04 -19.25 54.89
C LYS A 590 28.65 -18.71 55.14
N GLN A 591 28.19 -17.78 54.30
CA GLN A 591 26.82 -17.29 54.32
C GLN A 591 26.09 -17.79 53.07
N ALA A 592 24.82 -18.18 53.23
CA ALA A 592 23.93 -18.50 52.13
C ALA A 592 22.79 -17.49 52.06
N ILE A 593 22.44 -17.08 50.84
CA ILE A 593 21.19 -16.35 50.60
C ILE A 593 20.12 -17.39 50.32
N VAL A 594 19.10 -17.43 51.18
CA VAL A 594 17.94 -18.31 51.02
C VAL A 594 16.80 -17.49 50.40
N ILE A 595 16.21 -18.01 49.34
CA ILE A 595 15.04 -17.42 48.67
C ILE A 595 13.80 -18.17 49.17
N ASP A 596 12.99 -17.51 50.00
CA ASP A 596 11.79 -18.08 50.61
C ASP A 596 10.59 -18.08 49.65
N GLU A 597 10.45 -17.00 48.88
CA GLU A 597 9.32 -16.79 47.96
C GLU A 597 9.83 -16.22 46.64
N ILE A 598 9.29 -16.73 45.53
CA ILE A 598 9.61 -16.28 44.17
C ILE A 598 8.49 -15.40 43.60
N PRO A 599 8.82 -14.33 42.83
CA PRO A 599 7.80 -13.47 42.26
C PRO A 599 6.84 -14.22 41.30
N TYR A 600 5.66 -13.64 41.10
CA TYR A 600 4.62 -14.19 40.22
C TYR A 600 5.12 -14.47 38.80
N GLN A 601 4.76 -15.66 38.28
CA GLN A 601 5.14 -16.17 36.95
C GLN A 601 6.66 -16.27 36.70
N VAL A 602 7.48 -16.30 37.75
CA VAL A 602 8.92 -16.58 37.63
C VAL A 602 9.16 -18.07 37.74
N ASN A 603 9.79 -18.65 36.72
CA ASN A 603 10.22 -20.04 36.74
C ASN A 603 11.54 -20.16 37.52
N LYS A 604 11.61 -21.11 38.46
CA LYS A 604 12.78 -21.32 39.31
C LYS A 604 14.04 -21.67 38.52
N VAL A 605 13.96 -22.58 37.55
CA VAL A 605 15.10 -23.00 36.72
C VAL A 605 15.64 -21.82 35.92
N LYS A 606 14.77 -21.05 35.27
CA LYS A 606 15.16 -19.84 34.53
C LYS A 606 15.74 -18.75 35.43
N LEU A 607 15.29 -18.65 36.67
CA LEU A 607 15.87 -17.72 37.64
C LEU A 607 17.30 -18.13 37.98
N ILE A 608 17.54 -19.43 38.20
CA ILE A 608 18.88 -19.98 38.45
C ILE A 608 19.78 -19.76 37.23
N GLU A 609 19.32 -20.12 36.04
CA GLU A 609 20.04 -19.86 34.78
C GLU A 609 20.38 -18.38 34.63
N LYS A 610 19.44 -17.47 34.90
CA LYS A 610 19.72 -16.01 34.85
C LYS A 610 20.73 -15.57 35.89
N ILE A 611 20.72 -16.15 37.09
CA ILE A 611 21.72 -15.83 38.12
C ILE A 611 23.10 -16.35 37.69
N GLU A 612 23.17 -17.51 37.06
CA GLU A 612 24.40 -18.10 36.49
C GLU A 612 24.90 -17.31 35.26
N GLU A 613 24.00 -16.84 34.39
CA GLU A 613 24.31 -15.98 33.23
C GLU A 613 24.72 -14.57 33.66
N SER A 614 24.18 -14.07 34.77
CA SER A 614 24.54 -12.76 35.34
C SER A 614 25.98 -12.70 35.87
N ASP A 615 26.68 -13.85 35.92
CA ASP A 615 28.13 -13.91 36.11
C ASP A 615 28.91 -13.41 34.86
N THR A 616 28.20 -13.09 33.76
CA THR A 616 28.70 -12.31 32.62
C THR A 616 28.12 -10.89 32.62
N ASP A 617 29.01 -9.90 32.84
CA ASP A 617 28.87 -8.44 32.79
C ASP A 617 27.47 -7.87 32.47
N ILE A 618 26.57 -7.79 33.46
CA ILE A 618 25.43 -6.86 33.41
C ILE A 618 26.00 -5.45 33.36
N GLU A 619 25.85 -4.76 32.21
CA GLU A 619 26.19 -3.35 32.15
C GLU A 619 25.16 -2.56 32.96
N ALA A 620 25.60 -1.56 33.74
CA ALA A 620 24.71 -0.70 34.51
C ALA A 620 23.60 -0.02 33.68
N GLU A 621 23.72 -0.04 32.35
CA GLU A 621 22.74 0.44 31.40
C GLU A 621 21.48 -0.45 31.30
N ASP A 622 21.59 -1.76 31.47
CA ASP A 622 20.45 -2.69 31.32
C ASP A 622 19.41 -2.50 32.43
N LEU A 623 19.81 -1.85 33.52
CA LEU A 623 18.96 -1.49 34.66
C LEU A 623 18.22 -0.15 34.47
N ILE A 624 18.48 0.57 33.37
CA ILE A 624 17.89 1.89 33.11
C ILE A 624 16.66 1.73 32.21
N PRO A 625 15.48 2.25 32.60
CA PRO A 625 14.30 2.17 31.75
C PRO A 625 14.45 3.07 30.51
N LYS A 626 13.97 2.57 29.36
CA LYS A 626 13.78 3.33 28.12
C LYS A 626 12.67 4.36 28.30
N GLU A 627 13.02 5.62 28.57
CA GLU A 627 12.09 6.74 28.73
C GLU A 627 12.44 7.88 27.78
N ASP A 628 11.43 8.58 27.25
CA ASP A 628 11.63 9.77 26.42
C ASP A 628 12.00 11.00 27.25
N MET A 629 13.12 11.60 26.87
CA MET A 629 13.73 12.73 27.56
C MET A 629 13.88 13.92 26.63
N VAL A 630 13.59 15.11 27.15
CA VAL A 630 13.97 16.38 26.53
C VAL A 630 15.33 16.77 27.06
N VAL A 631 16.31 16.89 26.16
CA VAL A 631 17.65 17.38 26.48
C VAL A 631 17.73 18.86 26.09
N THR A 632 18.17 19.67 27.05
CA THR A 632 18.31 21.13 26.86
C THR A 632 19.73 21.56 27.14
N VAL A 633 20.24 22.48 26.33
CA VAL A 633 21.55 23.11 26.49
C VAL A 633 21.40 24.62 26.55
N THR A 634 22.06 25.26 27.50
CA THR A 634 22.02 26.72 27.70
C THR A 634 23.17 27.44 27.00
N MET A 635 23.07 28.77 26.88
CA MET A 635 24.10 29.63 26.29
C MET A 635 25.42 29.56 27.05
N ASN A 636 25.36 29.43 28.38
CA ASN A 636 26.55 29.25 29.22
C ASN A 636 27.05 27.80 29.24
N GLY A 637 26.54 26.93 28.36
CA GLY A 637 27.03 25.57 28.20
C GLY A 637 26.56 24.59 29.28
N TYR A 638 25.44 24.85 29.95
CA TYR A 638 24.83 23.86 30.86
C TYR A 638 23.94 22.90 30.09
N ILE A 639 24.01 21.61 30.40
CA ILE A 639 23.17 20.57 29.80
C ILE A 639 22.38 19.83 30.88
N LYS A 640 21.15 19.45 30.55
CA LYS A 640 20.29 18.59 31.38
C LYS A 640 19.33 17.76 30.54
N ARG A 641 18.84 16.67 31.14
CA ARG A 641 17.70 15.90 30.65
C ARG A 641 16.50 16.06 31.58
N VAL A 642 15.31 16.11 31.02
CA VAL A 642 14.04 16.26 31.73
C VAL A 642 13.03 15.30 31.09
N LYS A 643 12.15 14.67 31.87
CA LYS A 643 11.12 13.78 31.30
C LYS A 643 10.19 14.57 30.38
N LEU A 644 9.83 14.02 29.22
CA LEU A 644 8.96 14.68 28.26
C LEU A 644 7.59 15.08 28.85
N SER A 645 7.07 14.27 29.77
CA SER A 645 5.80 14.51 30.46
C SER A 645 5.75 15.83 31.25
N HIS A 646 6.90 16.37 31.68
CA HIS A 646 6.96 17.64 32.42
C HIS A 646 6.72 18.87 31.51
N TYR A 647 6.72 18.69 30.17
CA TYR A 647 6.52 19.75 29.17
C TYR A 647 5.12 19.76 28.50
N ARG A 648 4.12 19.04 29.05
CA ARG A 648 2.78 18.87 28.44
C ARG A 648 2.01 20.19 28.17
N THR A 649 1.22 20.14 27.10
CA THR A 649 0.72 21.23 26.23
C THR A 649 -0.43 22.09 26.81
N GLN A 650 -0.46 23.38 26.45
CA GLN A 650 -1.53 24.36 26.74
C GLN A 650 -2.33 24.66 25.44
N ARG A 651 -3.68 24.63 25.48
CA ARG A 651 -4.56 24.95 24.32
C ARG A 651 -4.72 26.48 24.13
N ARG A 652 -5.10 26.91 22.91
CA ARG A 652 -5.26 28.33 22.50
C ARG A 652 -6.15 29.14 23.46
N GLY A 653 -5.72 30.36 23.80
CA GLY A 653 -6.49 31.35 24.59
C GLY A 653 -5.87 31.78 25.92
N GLY A 654 -4.88 31.05 26.44
CA GLY A 654 -4.18 31.43 27.68
C GLY A 654 -3.11 32.50 27.46
N LYS A 655 -3.09 33.56 28.28
CA LYS A 655 -1.92 34.44 28.42
C LYS A 655 -0.72 33.56 28.77
N GLY A 656 0.29 33.52 27.91
CA GLY A 656 1.48 32.70 28.12
C GLY A 656 2.03 32.89 29.53
N LYS A 657 2.33 31.79 30.23
CA LYS A 657 3.05 31.88 31.49
C LYS A 657 4.42 32.49 31.19
N LEU A 658 4.73 33.61 31.84
CA LEU A 658 6.11 34.01 32.08
C LEU A 658 6.83 32.77 32.61
N GLY A 659 7.96 32.39 32.02
CA GLY A 659 8.88 31.44 32.62
C GLY A 659 9.39 32.03 33.93
N GLN A 660 8.59 31.98 34.99
CA GLN A 660 9.01 32.34 36.33
C GLN A 660 9.93 31.21 36.80
N GLY A 661 11.23 31.46 36.77
CA GLY A 661 12.21 30.56 37.36
C GLY A 661 13.62 30.52 36.77
N LEU A 662 13.87 31.13 35.60
CA LEU A 662 15.25 31.37 35.16
C LEU A 662 15.59 32.83 35.51
N LYS A 663 16.53 33.04 36.43
CA LYS A 663 17.19 34.35 36.58
C LYS A 663 17.64 34.81 35.19
N GLU A 664 17.60 36.12 34.94
CA GLU A 664 17.74 36.82 33.64
C GLU A 664 19.00 36.50 32.79
N GLU A 665 19.80 35.46 33.11
CA GLU A 665 21.16 35.28 32.60
C GLU A 665 21.44 33.96 31.85
N ASP A 666 20.51 32.98 31.80
CA ASP A 666 20.82 31.68 31.16
C ASP A 666 19.72 31.17 30.23
N VAL A 667 19.82 31.57 28.95
CA VAL A 667 18.87 31.22 27.89
C VAL A 667 19.23 29.86 27.28
N ILE A 668 18.22 29.02 27.03
CA ILE A 668 18.39 27.74 26.32
C ILE A 668 18.79 28.04 24.86
N THR A 669 19.88 27.45 24.37
CA THR A 669 20.37 27.61 22.99
C THR A 669 20.03 26.42 22.11
N LYS A 670 19.98 25.19 22.68
CA LYS A 670 19.65 23.96 21.95
C LYS A 670 18.67 23.09 22.72
N LEU A 671 17.78 22.43 21.98
CA LEU A 671 16.80 21.49 22.50
C LEU A 671 16.67 20.34 21.51
N PHE A 672 16.63 19.11 22.02
CA PHE A 672 16.27 17.93 21.24
C PHE A 672 15.62 16.87 22.14
N VAL A 673 14.90 15.94 21.53
CA VAL A 673 14.23 14.81 22.20
C VAL A 673 15.00 13.54 21.89
N GLY A 674 15.12 12.65 22.87
CA GLY A 674 15.73 11.33 22.69
C GLY A 674 15.41 10.41 23.86
N ASN A 675 15.56 9.11 23.65
CA ASN A 675 15.38 8.11 24.69
C ASN A 675 16.58 8.09 25.66
N THR A 676 16.40 7.65 26.90
CA THR A 676 17.49 7.44 27.88
C THR A 676 18.69 6.68 27.31
N HIS A 677 18.49 5.72 26.41
CA HIS A 677 19.57 4.94 25.78
C HIS A 677 20.20 5.59 24.54
N THR A 678 19.61 6.66 24.00
CA THR A 678 20.12 7.32 22.80
C THR A 678 21.56 7.80 23.04
N SER A 679 22.48 7.41 22.16
CA SER A 679 23.86 7.90 22.19
C SER A 679 23.94 9.28 21.54
N LEU A 680 24.64 10.22 22.17
CA LEU A 680 24.84 11.57 21.66
C LEU A 680 26.31 11.78 21.33
N LEU A 681 26.58 12.36 20.15
CA LEU A 681 27.90 12.84 19.75
C LEU A 681 28.00 14.35 19.98
N PHE A 682 28.98 14.78 20.75
CA PHE A 682 29.26 16.17 21.10
C PHE A 682 30.48 16.64 20.34
N PHE A 683 30.33 17.58 19.42
CA PHE A 683 31.39 18.13 18.60
C PHE A 683 31.85 19.48 19.13
N SER A 684 33.16 19.69 19.27
CA SER A 684 33.74 20.93 19.76
C SER A 684 34.07 21.94 18.66
N ASN A 685 34.31 23.19 19.04
CA ASN A 685 34.77 24.28 18.15
C ASN A 685 36.10 23.99 17.47
N ILE A 686 36.93 23.10 18.01
CA ILE A 686 38.20 22.68 17.42
C ILE A 686 38.09 21.36 16.63
N GLY A 687 36.88 20.83 16.46
CA GLY A 687 36.61 19.65 15.63
C GLY A 687 36.87 18.30 16.29
N ARG A 688 36.92 18.25 17.63
CA ARG A 688 36.90 16.98 18.39
C ARG A 688 35.47 16.51 18.59
N VAL A 689 35.29 15.20 18.79
CA VAL A 689 34.02 14.57 19.13
C VAL A 689 34.14 13.77 20.43
N TYR A 690 33.10 13.85 21.24
CA TYR A 690 32.91 13.09 22.48
C TYR A 690 31.58 12.32 22.38
N ARG A 691 31.45 11.22 23.11
CA ARG A 691 30.23 10.39 23.12
C ARG A 691 29.68 10.27 24.53
N LEU A 692 28.37 10.45 24.69
CA LEU A 692 27.68 10.20 25.95
C LEU A 692 26.24 9.76 25.69
N LYS A 693 25.73 8.78 26.43
CA LYS A 693 24.31 8.39 26.37
C LYS A 693 23.44 9.36 27.16
N VAL A 694 22.19 9.53 26.76
CA VAL A 694 21.25 10.47 27.39
C VAL A 694 21.13 10.23 28.89
N TYR A 695 21.03 8.99 29.37
CA TYR A 695 20.86 8.71 30.81
C TYR A 695 22.00 9.24 31.69
N LYS A 696 23.21 9.38 31.15
CA LYS A 696 24.39 9.94 31.85
C LYS A 696 24.34 11.47 31.98
N LEU A 697 23.42 12.13 31.27
CA LEU A 697 23.14 13.55 31.47
C LEU A 697 22.37 13.76 32.79
N PRO A 698 22.56 14.91 33.46
CA PRO A 698 21.92 15.16 34.74
C PRO A 698 20.40 15.26 34.57
N LEU A 699 19.67 14.42 35.30
CA LEU A 699 18.22 14.50 35.43
C LEU A 699 17.87 15.72 36.30
N ALA A 700 17.00 16.58 35.81
CA ALA A 700 16.59 17.76 36.56
C ALA A 700 15.18 18.24 36.17
N GLU A 701 14.59 19.09 36.99
CA GLU A 701 13.33 19.76 36.66
C GLU A 701 13.50 20.82 35.54
N PRO A 702 12.43 21.21 34.83
CA PRO A 702 12.47 22.25 33.80
C PRO A 702 13.09 23.58 34.26
N THR A 703 13.00 23.92 35.54
CA THR A 703 13.53 25.16 36.14
C THR A 703 15.00 25.07 36.58
N ALA A 704 15.56 23.87 36.73
CA ALA A 704 16.93 23.68 37.20
C ALA A 704 17.99 23.96 36.11
N ARG A 705 19.20 24.38 36.48
CA ARG A 705 20.24 24.80 35.53
C ARG A 705 20.93 23.65 34.78
N GLY A 706 21.04 22.47 35.40
CA GLY A 706 21.80 21.33 34.85
C GLY A 706 23.28 21.36 35.25
N ARG A 707 24.14 20.68 34.48
CA ARG A 707 25.61 20.63 34.70
C ARG A 707 26.35 21.24 33.52
N ALA A 708 27.41 22.00 33.78
CA ALA A 708 28.23 22.59 32.72
C ALA A 708 28.96 21.50 31.90
N LEU A 709 28.98 21.65 30.57
CA LEU A 709 29.61 20.71 29.64
C LEU A 709 31.13 20.54 29.87
N VAL A 710 31.81 21.63 30.28
CA VAL A 710 33.22 21.61 30.70
C VAL A 710 33.48 20.70 31.91
N ASN A 711 32.47 20.42 32.72
CA ASN A 711 32.55 19.51 33.86
C ASN A 711 32.16 18.07 33.52
N ILE A 712 31.70 17.82 32.28
CA ILE A 712 31.29 16.49 31.79
C ILE A 712 32.37 15.92 30.87
N PHE A 713 32.96 16.75 30.01
CA PHE A 713 34.00 16.35 29.07
C PHE A 713 35.35 16.99 29.43
N PRO A 714 36.48 16.28 29.20
CA PRO A 714 37.81 16.84 29.36
C PRO A 714 38.14 17.77 28.19
N LEU A 715 37.60 18.99 28.22
CA LEU A 715 37.82 20.03 27.21
C LEU A 715 39.13 20.77 27.50
N THR A 716 39.91 21.10 26.47
CA THR A 716 41.11 21.96 26.62
C THR A 716 40.73 23.43 26.82
N ASP A 717 41.67 24.28 27.24
CA ASP A 717 41.41 25.71 27.40
C ASP A 717 40.91 26.35 26.08
N GLY A 718 39.80 27.09 26.15
CA GLY A 718 39.10 27.65 24.98
C GLY A 718 38.28 26.66 24.13
N GLU A 719 38.27 25.36 24.46
CA GLU A 719 37.44 24.36 23.78
C GLU A 719 35.99 24.38 24.29
N THR A 720 35.03 24.47 23.38
CA THR A 720 33.59 24.50 23.69
C THR A 720 32.82 23.58 22.76
N ILE A 721 31.77 22.94 23.27
CA ILE A 721 30.88 22.12 22.44
C ILE A 721 30.01 23.01 21.57
N THR A 722 30.13 22.86 20.25
CA THR A 722 29.38 23.64 19.26
C THR A 722 28.22 22.88 18.68
N ASN A 723 28.26 21.55 18.60
CA ASN A 723 27.22 20.72 17.99
C ASN A 723 26.96 19.45 18.77
N ILE A 724 25.69 19.02 18.80
CA ILE A 724 25.26 17.78 19.44
C ILE A 724 24.40 17.05 18.42
N MET A 725 24.73 15.81 18.15
CA MET A 725 24.03 14.96 17.20
C MET A 725 23.59 13.68 17.92
N PRO A 726 22.27 13.41 18.03
CA PRO A 726 21.81 12.10 18.43
C PRO A 726 22.15 11.08 17.36
N LEU A 727 22.66 9.92 17.77
CA LEU A 727 22.82 8.77 16.90
C LEU A 727 21.47 8.07 16.74
N PRO A 728 21.16 7.55 15.54
CA PRO A 728 19.97 6.73 15.32
C PRO A 728 20.01 5.48 16.21
N SER A 729 18.84 4.98 16.60
CA SER A 729 18.70 3.76 17.42
C SER A 729 19.13 2.51 16.66
N GLU A 730 18.98 2.52 15.33
CA GLU A 730 19.43 1.48 14.42
C GLU A 730 20.44 2.10 13.44
N SER A 731 21.66 1.58 13.47
CA SER A 731 22.74 2.01 12.56
C SER A 731 23.06 0.89 11.60
N ASP A 732 22.91 1.14 10.30
CA ASP A 732 23.42 0.28 9.23
C ASP A 732 24.91 0.60 9.00
N GLU A 733 25.73 -0.42 8.78
CA GLU A 733 27.17 -0.29 8.49
C GLU A 733 27.44 0.62 7.28
N ASN A 734 26.47 0.77 6.38
CA ASN A 734 26.56 1.59 5.17
C ASN A 734 26.21 3.08 5.37
N GLN A 735 25.81 3.49 6.58
CA GLN A 735 25.48 4.89 6.85
C GLN A 735 26.71 5.79 6.85
N ASN A 736 26.50 7.02 6.40
CA ASN A 736 27.51 8.07 6.36
C ASN A 736 27.19 9.17 7.36
N ILE A 737 28.23 9.88 7.80
CA ILE A 737 28.12 11.11 8.58
C ILE A 737 28.71 12.27 7.78
N VAL A 738 27.93 13.34 7.66
CA VAL A 738 28.28 14.53 6.90
C VAL A 738 28.43 15.74 7.81
N PHE A 739 29.49 16.50 7.59
CA PHE A 739 29.85 17.72 8.32
C PHE A 739 29.73 18.92 7.40
N ALA A 740 29.15 20.03 7.89
CA ALA A 740 29.14 21.31 7.19
C ALA A 740 29.77 22.41 8.04
N THR A 741 30.61 23.24 7.41
CA THR A 741 31.30 24.36 8.05
C THR A 741 30.71 25.72 7.68
N ALA A 742 31.00 26.75 8.47
CA ALA A 742 30.50 28.11 8.29
C ALA A 742 30.98 28.72 6.98
N HIS A 743 32.20 28.41 6.55
CA HIS A 743 32.77 28.83 5.26
C HIS A 743 32.24 28.04 4.05
N GLY A 744 31.30 27.11 4.25
CA GLY A 744 30.63 26.41 3.16
C GLY A 744 31.36 25.16 2.66
N ASN A 745 32.30 24.62 3.45
CA ASN A 745 32.89 23.32 3.19
C ASN A 745 31.99 22.20 3.74
N ILE A 746 32.03 21.06 3.06
CA ILE A 746 31.28 19.86 3.38
C ILE A 746 32.18 18.63 3.33
N ARG A 747 31.98 17.70 4.25
CA ARG A 747 32.80 16.50 4.38
C ARG A 747 31.94 15.29 4.68
N ARG A 748 32.24 14.14 4.05
CA ARG A 748 31.56 12.85 4.27
C ARG A 748 32.54 11.82 4.83
N ASN A 749 32.14 11.14 5.90
CA ASN A 749 32.84 10.00 6.52
C ASN A 749 31.87 8.82 6.69
N SER A 750 32.40 7.62 6.92
CA SER A 750 31.56 6.50 7.35
C SER A 750 31.09 6.76 8.78
N LEU A 751 29.87 6.31 9.14
CA LEU A 751 29.41 6.38 10.52
C LEU A 751 30.24 5.48 11.44
N ALA A 752 30.71 4.34 10.95
CA ALA A 752 31.55 3.38 11.67
C ALA A 752 32.87 3.99 12.21
N ASP A 753 33.34 5.09 11.61
CA ASP A 753 34.46 5.88 12.12
C ASP A 753 34.23 6.40 13.57
N PHE A 754 32.99 6.37 14.05
CA PHE A 754 32.53 6.93 15.32
C PHE A 754 31.97 5.88 16.30
N ASP A 755 32.08 4.59 15.99
CA ASP A 755 31.62 3.50 16.88
C ASP A 755 32.34 3.55 18.23
N TYR A 756 33.67 3.68 18.18
CA TYR A 756 34.50 3.87 19.35
C TYR A 756 35.08 5.29 19.41
N ILE A 757 34.74 6.01 20.48
CA ILE A 757 35.25 7.33 20.85
C ILE A 757 35.80 7.23 22.28
N PRO A 758 37.12 7.40 22.49
CA PRO A 758 37.71 7.41 23.82
C PRO A 758 37.17 8.55 24.69
N ASN A 759 37.27 8.42 26.02
CA ASN A 759 36.80 9.44 26.98
C ASN A 759 37.47 10.81 26.80
N ASN A 760 38.73 10.86 26.34
CA ASN A 760 39.43 12.12 26.05
C ASN A 760 39.01 12.74 24.70
N GLY A 761 38.10 12.11 23.95
CA GLY A 761 37.60 12.58 22.67
C GLY A 761 38.46 12.14 21.48
N LYS A 762 37.87 12.17 20.29
CA LYS A 762 38.47 11.78 19.01
C LYS A 762 38.48 12.96 18.05
N ILE A 763 39.46 13.10 17.16
CA ILE A 763 39.39 14.10 16.10
C ILE A 763 38.32 13.65 15.09
N ALA A 764 37.32 14.50 14.84
CA ALA A 764 36.28 14.27 13.84
C ALA A 764 36.61 14.98 12.52
N ILE A 765 37.04 16.24 12.63
CA ILE A 765 37.36 17.11 11.49
C ILE A 765 38.46 18.10 11.90
N LYS A 766 39.38 18.40 11.00
CA LYS A 766 40.36 19.48 11.21
C LYS A 766 39.85 20.74 10.51
N LEU A 767 39.43 21.74 11.28
CA LEU A 767 38.92 23.02 10.75
C LEU A 767 40.07 23.95 10.37
N ASN A 768 39.85 24.74 9.32
CA ASN A 768 40.75 25.84 8.96
C ASN A 768 40.60 27.02 9.92
N GLU A 769 41.62 27.87 10.00
CA GLU A 769 41.62 29.03 10.89
C GLU A 769 40.43 29.96 10.59
N GLY A 770 39.66 30.29 11.63
CA GLY A 770 38.45 31.11 11.54
C GLY A 770 37.17 30.37 11.08
N ASP A 771 37.26 29.13 10.61
CA ASP A 771 36.09 28.32 10.25
C ASP A 771 35.45 27.66 11.48
N LYS A 772 34.17 27.34 11.40
CA LYS A 772 33.39 26.74 12.50
C LYS A 772 32.53 25.60 11.98
N LEU A 773 32.41 24.54 12.76
CA LEU A 773 31.46 23.47 12.46
C LEU A 773 30.03 23.95 12.74
N ILE A 774 29.16 23.88 11.73
CA ILE A 774 27.78 24.37 11.81
C ILE A 774 26.80 23.24 12.05
N SER A 775 26.94 22.12 11.34
CA SER A 775 26.00 21.01 11.44
C SER A 775 26.69 19.68 11.14
N VAL A 776 26.19 18.62 11.79
CA VAL A 776 26.59 17.23 11.58
C VAL A 776 25.32 16.39 11.50
N LYS A 777 25.19 15.57 10.45
CA LYS A 777 24.02 14.72 10.22
C LYS A 777 24.43 13.35 9.69
N VAL A 778 23.65 12.33 10.05
CA VAL A 778 23.71 10.99 9.43
C VAL A 778 22.90 11.02 8.14
N CYS A 779 23.36 10.32 7.12
CA CYS A 779 22.68 10.19 5.83
C CYS A 779 23.10 8.92 5.08
N ASN A 780 22.29 8.54 4.10
CA ASN A 780 22.59 7.54 3.10
C ASN A 780 23.20 8.16 1.84
N GLU A 781 23.75 7.34 0.95
CA GLU A 781 24.39 7.83 -0.28
C GLU A 781 23.41 8.47 -1.27
N ILE A 782 22.16 7.99 -1.27
CA ILE A 782 21.08 8.49 -2.15
C ILE A 782 20.47 9.80 -1.65
N ASP A 783 20.70 10.17 -0.39
CA ASP A 783 20.11 11.38 0.19
C ASP A 783 20.71 12.64 -0.44
N HIS A 784 19.99 13.75 -0.30
CA HIS A 784 20.43 15.05 -0.77
C HIS A 784 20.80 15.95 0.40
N VAL A 785 21.88 16.71 0.26
CA VAL A 785 22.23 17.77 1.20
C VAL A 785 21.60 19.08 0.73
N LEU A 786 20.94 19.79 1.65
CA LEU A 786 20.55 21.19 1.49
C LEU A 786 21.33 22.07 2.48
N LEU A 787 22.23 22.90 1.98
CA LEU A 787 22.91 23.94 2.78
C LEU A 787 22.15 25.25 2.67
N SER A 788 21.92 25.93 3.79
CA SER A 788 21.28 27.26 3.84
C SER A 788 22.22 28.31 4.43
N THR A 789 22.18 29.53 3.91
CA THR A 789 23.06 30.64 4.30
C THR A 789 22.33 31.77 5.02
N THR A 790 23.10 32.60 5.74
CA THR A 790 22.59 33.71 6.55
C THR A 790 21.87 34.76 5.72
N LEU A 791 22.34 35.01 4.50
CA LEU A 791 21.73 35.93 3.54
C LEU A 791 20.60 35.30 2.71
N GLY A 792 20.14 34.10 3.09
CA GLY A 792 18.96 33.48 2.48
C GLY A 792 19.22 32.79 1.16
N LYS A 793 20.44 32.28 0.92
CA LYS A 793 20.72 31.33 -0.17
C LYS A 793 20.58 29.89 0.30
N GLY A 794 20.31 28.99 -0.63
CA GLY A 794 20.32 27.56 -0.40
C GLY A 794 20.85 26.80 -1.60
N ILE A 795 21.63 25.73 -1.39
CA ILE A 795 22.08 24.83 -2.46
C ILE A 795 21.72 23.39 -2.11
N ARG A 796 21.17 22.66 -3.07
CA ARG A 796 20.84 21.23 -2.95
C ARG A 796 21.71 20.42 -3.90
N PHE A 797 22.35 19.37 -3.41
CA PHE A 797 23.18 18.43 -4.19
C PHE A 797 23.12 17.03 -3.56
N VAL A 798 23.53 15.99 -4.30
CA VAL A 798 23.45 14.60 -3.82
C VAL A 798 24.61 14.32 -2.86
N VAL A 799 24.39 13.52 -1.81
CA VAL A 799 25.45 13.17 -0.84
C VAL A 799 26.65 12.52 -1.53
N SER A 800 26.42 11.68 -2.54
CA SER A 800 27.47 11.01 -3.31
C SER A 800 28.39 11.95 -4.12
N ASP A 801 27.98 13.20 -4.38
CA ASP A 801 28.86 14.23 -4.97
C ASP A 801 30.02 14.63 -4.04
N VAL A 802 29.91 14.29 -2.75
CA VAL A 802 30.95 14.44 -1.74
C VAL A 802 31.60 13.08 -1.52
N ARG A 803 32.83 12.92 -2.04
CA ARG A 803 33.62 11.71 -1.80
C ARG A 803 33.73 11.40 -0.31
N GLN A 804 33.71 10.12 0.04
CA GLN A 804 34.01 9.69 1.40
C GLN A 804 35.51 9.81 1.70
N PHE A 805 35.85 10.45 2.81
CA PHE A 805 37.22 10.68 3.22
C PHE A 805 37.69 9.63 4.23
N LYS A 806 38.79 8.93 3.92
CA LYS A 806 39.45 7.99 4.84
C LYS A 806 40.28 8.68 5.95
N SER A 807 40.86 9.85 5.66
CA SER A 807 41.70 10.62 6.60
C SER A 807 40.94 11.82 7.17
N ARG A 808 41.13 12.11 8.46
CA ARG A 808 40.43 13.16 9.24
C ARG A 808 41.14 14.52 9.25
N ASN A 809 42.22 14.67 8.48
CA ASN A 809 43.11 15.83 8.50
C ASN A 809 42.67 16.99 7.58
N SER A 810 41.39 17.05 7.17
CA SER A 810 40.87 18.07 6.25
C SER A 810 39.44 18.44 6.63
N ASP A 811 39.06 19.68 6.37
CA ASP A 811 37.72 20.25 6.53
C ASP A 811 36.74 19.91 5.40
N GLY A 812 37.18 19.16 4.38
CA GLY A 812 36.33 18.63 3.31
C GLY A 812 36.53 19.29 1.94
N VAL A 813 35.46 19.34 1.16
CA VAL A 813 35.38 19.99 -0.15
C VAL A 813 34.34 21.11 -0.13
N ARG A 814 34.39 22.02 -1.09
CA ARG A 814 33.39 23.10 -1.17
C ARG A 814 31.99 22.55 -1.46
N GLY A 815 31.04 22.87 -0.59
CA GLY A 815 29.62 22.56 -0.71
C GLY A 815 28.81 23.72 -1.30
N ILE A 816 29.06 24.96 -0.86
CA ILE A 816 28.44 26.18 -1.41
C ILE A 816 29.49 27.29 -1.58
N LYS A 817 29.34 28.11 -2.62
CA LYS A 817 30.12 29.34 -2.80
C LYS A 817 29.38 30.51 -2.14
N LEU A 818 29.96 31.04 -1.08
CA LEU A 818 29.38 32.13 -0.28
C LEU A 818 29.67 33.50 -0.88
N ALA A 819 28.74 34.44 -0.67
CA ALA A 819 28.98 35.86 -0.92
C ALA A 819 29.83 36.49 0.20
N LYS A 820 30.32 37.72 -0.02
CA LYS A 820 31.06 38.45 1.01
C LYS A 820 30.17 38.67 2.24
N HIS A 821 30.66 38.32 3.44
CA HIS A 821 29.94 38.37 4.72
C HIS A 821 28.74 37.41 4.84
N ASP A 822 28.62 36.41 3.96
CA ASP A 822 27.66 35.32 4.12
C ASP A 822 28.34 34.10 4.78
N SER A 823 27.56 33.30 5.50
CA SER A 823 28.01 32.05 6.10
C SER A 823 26.90 31.00 6.06
N VAL A 824 27.27 29.72 6.09
CA VAL A 824 26.30 28.63 6.27
C VAL A 824 25.73 28.67 7.68
N ILE A 825 24.42 28.53 7.80
CA ILE A 825 23.67 28.51 9.07
C ILE A 825 23.12 27.11 9.34
N SER A 826 22.70 26.37 8.32
CA SER A 826 22.19 25.03 8.53
C SER A 826 22.50 24.09 7.37
N MET A 827 22.55 22.81 7.71
CA MET A 827 22.58 21.69 6.79
C MET A 827 21.41 20.77 7.10
N THR A 828 20.64 20.43 6.07
CA THR A 828 19.53 19.50 6.12
C THR A 828 19.83 18.32 5.20
N ILE A 829 19.44 17.12 5.62
CA ILE A 829 19.40 15.94 4.78
C ILE A 829 17.96 15.78 4.31
N LEU A 830 17.77 15.60 3.00
CA LEU A 830 16.49 15.45 2.33
C LEU A 830 16.46 14.11 1.60
N ASN A 831 15.29 13.51 1.49
CA ASN A 831 15.09 12.25 0.80
C ASN A 831 15.38 12.41 -0.70
N GLY A 832 16.21 11.50 -1.22
CA GLY A 832 16.60 11.44 -2.62
C GLY A 832 15.57 10.69 -3.46
N ILE A 833 14.61 11.40 -4.04
CA ILE A 833 13.67 10.82 -5.00
C ILE A 833 14.26 10.98 -6.40
N GLY A 834 14.65 9.86 -7.00
CA GLY A 834 15.27 9.72 -8.34
C GLY A 834 14.35 10.12 -9.50
N VAL A 835 13.82 11.33 -9.45
CA VAL A 835 12.88 11.92 -10.41
C VAL A 835 13.48 13.21 -10.95
N ALA A 836 13.33 13.42 -12.26
CA ALA A 836 13.84 14.56 -13.00
C ALA A 836 13.29 15.91 -12.45
N THR A 837 14.04 16.99 -12.66
CA THR A 837 13.68 18.32 -12.12
C THR A 837 12.43 18.85 -12.81
N GLU A 838 12.29 18.61 -14.11
CA GLU A 838 11.17 19.01 -14.95
C GLU A 838 9.85 18.41 -14.42
N THR A 839 9.87 17.14 -14.03
CA THR A 839 8.71 16.46 -13.45
C THR A 839 8.31 17.07 -12.10
N LYS A 840 9.28 17.41 -11.25
CA LYS A 840 9.03 18.10 -9.97
C LYS A 840 8.43 19.49 -10.16
N GLU A 841 8.86 20.21 -11.20
CA GLU A 841 8.28 21.50 -11.56
C GLU A 841 6.83 21.38 -12.04
N LEU A 842 6.51 20.36 -12.84
CA LEU A 842 5.13 20.05 -13.24
C LEU A 842 4.27 19.66 -12.04
N TYR A 843 4.80 18.83 -11.13
CA TYR A 843 4.14 18.43 -9.90
C TYR A 843 3.76 19.64 -9.02
N LEU A 844 4.66 20.62 -8.90
CA LEU A 844 4.42 21.84 -8.11
C LEU A 844 3.32 22.75 -8.69
N LYS A 845 2.91 22.56 -9.96
CA LYS A 845 1.73 23.26 -10.54
C LYS A 845 0.41 22.73 -9.97
N ILE A 846 0.41 21.55 -9.36
CA ILE A 846 -0.78 20.94 -8.76
C ILE A 846 -1.10 21.67 -7.43
N PRO A 847 -2.37 22.04 -7.18
CA PRO A 847 -2.76 22.72 -5.96
C PRO A 847 -2.31 21.96 -4.70
N LEU A 848 -1.71 22.68 -3.75
CA LEU A 848 -1.18 22.10 -2.50
C LEU A 848 -2.21 21.26 -1.74
N ALA A 849 -3.46 21.72 -1.66
CA ALA A 849 -4.52 20.99 -0.97
C ALA A 849 -4.72 19.58 -1.56
N LYS A 850 -4.64 19.44 -2.88
CA LYS A 850 -4.78 18.15 -3.57
C LYS A 850 -3.58 17.24 -3.35
N ARG A 851 -2.37 17.82 -3.29
CA ARG A 851 -1.14 17.09 -2.99
C ARG A 851 -1.16 16.52 -1.57
N LEU A 852 -1.57 17.33 -0.59
CA LEU A 852 -1.69 16.92 0.81
C LEU A 852 -2.82 15.90 1.00
N GLU A 853 -4.00 16.13 0.39
CA GLU A 853 -5.13 15.18 0.42
C GLU A 853 -4.70 13.80 -0.07
N SER A 854 -4.06 13.72 -1.25
CA SER A 854 -3.60 12.46 -1.81
C SER A 854 -2.47 11.79 -1.04
N ALA A 855 -1.59 12.55 -0.37
CA ALA A 855 -0.57 11.99 0.50
C ALA A 855 -1.17 11.32 1.74
N VAL A 856 -2.21 11.92 2.34
CA VAL A 856 -2.89 11.39 3.53
C VAL A 856 -3.82 10.23 3.18
N SER A 857 -4.60 10.35 2.10
CA SER A 857 -5.57 9.33 1.70
C SER A 857 -4.97 8.18 0.90
N ASN A 858 -3.67 8.26 0.57
CA ASN A 858 -2.96 7.34 -0.32
C ASN A 858 -3.75 7.02 -1.61
N SER A 859 -4.45 8.01 -2.15
CA SER A 859 -5.38 7.84 -3.28
C SER A 859 -5.52 9.11 -4.10
N ILE A 860 -5.90 8.94 -5.37
CA ILE A 860 -6.07 10.05 -6.32
C ILE A 860 -7.55 10.31 -6.50
N ASN A 861 -7.94 11.56 -6.30
CA ASN A 861 -9.31 11.98 -6.59
C ASN A 861 -9.57 11.90 -8.11
N PRO A 862 -10.69 11.32 -8.59
CA PRO A 862 -10.98 11.21 -10.04
C PRO A 862 -10.95 12.55 -10.80
N LYS A 863 -11.25 13.67 -10.12
CA LYS A 863 -11.15 15.01 -10.71
C LYS A 863 -9.71 15.48 -10.94
N LEU A 864 -8.75 14.90 -10.20
CA LEU A 864 -7.33 15.21 -10.31
C LEU A 864 -6.66 14.44 -11.45
N GLU A 865 -7.13 13.24 -11.78
CA GLU A 865 -6.58 12.40 -12.87
C GLU A 865 -6.49 13.14 -14.21
N LYS A 866 -7.52 13.91 -14.55
CA LYS A 866 -7.50 14.74 -15.77
C LYS A 866 -6.35 15.75 -15.76
N THR A 867 -6.11 16.39 -14.61
CA THR A 867 -5.02 17.38 -14.46
C THR A 867 -3.65 16.70 -14.52
N LEU A 868 -3.52 15.49 -13.97
CA LEU A 868 -2.28 14.70 -14.03
C LEU A 868 -1.96 14.29 -15.46
N ASN A 869 -2.96 13.80 -16.20
CA ASN A 869 -2.84 13.46 -17.61
C ASN A 869 -2.44 14.67 -18.47
N ASP A 870 -3.07 15.84 -18.25
CA ASP A 870 -2.74 17.07 -18.97
C ASP A 870 -1.30 17.55 -18.69
N LEU A 871 -0.76 17.25 -17.51
CA LEU A 871 0.62 17.55 -17.12
C LEU A 871 1.61 16.44 -17.52
N GLY A 872 1.14 15.31 -18.04
CA GLY A 872 1.97 14.14 -18.36
C GLY A 872 2.62 13.49 -17.14
N ILE A 873 2.01 13.60 -15.95
CA ILE A 873 2.47 12.95 -14.73
C ILE A 873 1.62 11.69 -14.52
N ASP A 874 2.28 10.54 -14.47
CA ASP A 874 1.64 9.28 -14.14
C ASP A 874 1.09 9.28 -12.70
N ASN A 875 -0.02 8.56 -12.48
CA ASN A 875 -0.72 8.48 -11.21
C ASN A 875 0.16 7.89 -10.09
N GLU A 876 0.89 6.81 -10.35
CA GLU A 876 1.79 6.18 -9.38
C GLU A 876 2.94 7.12 -9.02
N LEU A 877 3.51 7.78 -10.03
CA LEU A 877 4.55 8.78 -9.85
C LEU A 877 4.07 9.98 -9.03
N PHE A 878 2.85 10.45 -9.26
CA PHE A 878 2.23 11.53 -8.49
C PHE A 878 2.10 11.16 -7.02
N LEU A 879 1.53 9.97 -6.71
CA LEU A 879 1.38 9.50 -5.32
C LEU A 879 2.75 9.35 -4.65
N LYS A 880 3.73 8.79 -5.34
CA LYS A 880 5.11 8.68 -4.83
C LYS A 880 5.70 10.04 -4.49
N LEU A 881 5.51 11.05 -5.34
CA LEU A 881 5.96 12.42 -5.07
C LEU A 881 5.20 13.06 -3.91
N ALA A 882 3.88 12.85 -3.79
CA ALA A 882 3.04 13.40 -2.74
C ALA A 882 3.39 12.85 -1.35
N ILE A 883 3.54 11.54 -1.23
CA ILE A 883 3.87 10.85 0.03
C ILE A 883 5.25 11.27 0.55
N ASN A 884 6.21 11.45 -0.36
CA ASN A 884 7.59 11.78 0.01
C ASN A 884 7.89 13.29 -0.03
N GLU A 885 6.87 14.15 -0.12
CA GLU A 885 7.08 15.59 -0.18
C GLU A 885 7.44 16.17 1.20
N GLU A 886 8.71 16.55 1.35
CA GLU A 886 9.20 17.22 2.55
C GLU A 886 9.01 18.75 2.49
N PHE A 887 8.74 19.38 3.63
CA PHE A 887 8.63 20.84 3.74
C PHE A 887 9.76 21.42 4.59
N ILE A 888 10.48 22.40 4.03
CA ILE A 888 11.53 23.13 4.73
C ILE A 888 10.93 24.36 5.40
N LEU A 889 11.04 24.43 6.73
CA LEU A 889 10.76 25.64 7.49
C LEU A 889 12.01 26.51 7.56
N THR A 890 11.90 27.75 7.09
CA THR A 890 12.96 28.77 7.22
C THR A 890 12.47 29.93 8.08
N ILE A 891 13.28 30.32 9.06
CA ILE A 891 12.96 31.36 10.06
C ILE A 891 14.06 32.44 10.04
N THR A 892 13.65 33.69 10.24
CA THR A 892 14.51 34.88 10.23
C THR A 892 14.53 35.58 11.59
N GLU A 893 15.58 36.35 11.87
CA GLU A 893 15.85 36.95 13.18
C GLU A 893 14.73 37.90 13.66
N ASN A 894 13.97 38.54 12.76
CA ASN A 894 12.88 39.45 13.16
C ASN A 894 11.53 38.75 13.35
N GLY A 895 11.49 37.41 13.40
CA GLY A 895 10.27 36.64 13.71
C GLY A 895 9.39 36.34 12.50
N PHE A 896 9.95 36.37 11.29
CA PHE A 896 9.26 35.92 10.07
C PHE A 896 9.75 34.53 9.65
N GLY A 897 8.86 33.76 9.04
CA GLY A 897 9.22 32.46 8.49
C GLY A 897 8.19 31.89 7.55
N LYS A 898 8.54 30.79 6.89
CA LYS A 898 7.67 30.09 5.94
C LYS A 898 8.06 28.63 5.79
N ARG A 899 7.09 27.83 5.36
CA ARG A 899 7.34 26.47 4.85
C ARG A 899 7.44 26.51 3.33
N THR A 900 8.40 25.78 2.78
CA THR A 900 8.58 25.64 1.33
C THR A 900 8.77 24.18 0.98
N SER A 901 8.15 23.70 -0.09
CA SER A 901 8.38 22.34 -0.58
C SER A 901 9.85 22.12 -0.90
N ALA A 902 10.42 20.98 -0.48
CA ALA A 902 11.77 20.57 -0.82
C ALA A 902 11.97 20.43 -2.34
N TYR A 903 10.91 20.16 -3.11
CA TYR A 903 10.96 20.06 -4.56
C TYR A 903 11.22 21.40 -5.26
N GLU A 904 10.96 22.55 -4.61
CA GLU A 904 11.33 23.85 -5.18
C GLU A 904 12.84 24.08 -5.20
N TYR A 905 13.60 23.29 -4.45
CA TYR A 905 15.06 23.32 -4.42
C TYR A 905 15.61 22.33 -5.44
N ARG A 906 15.84 22.83 -6.67
CA ARG A 906 16.45 22.03 -7.74
C ARG A 906 17.79 21.42 -7.30
N VAL A 907 18.02 20.18 -7.70
CA VAL A 907 19.30 19.50 -7.47
C VAL A 907 20.34 20.07 -8.44
N THR A 908 21.49 20.44 -7.91
CA THR A 908 22.62 21.02 -8.67
C THR A 908 23.92 20.36 -8.23
N ASN A 909 25.00 20.59 -8.97
CA ASN A 909 26.33 20.20 -8.49
C ASN A 909 26.75 21.05 -7.29
N ARG A 910 27.48 20.45 -6.34
CA ARG A 910 28.06 21.17 -5.21
C ARG A 910 29.00 22.30 -5.65
N GLY A 911 29.19 23.30 -4.78
CA GLY A 911 30.11 24.41 -4.97
C GLY A 911 29.55 25.59 -5.79
N GLY A 912 28.29 25.52 -6.22
CA GLY A 912 27.57 26.65 -6.81
C GLY A 912 27.22 27.74 -5.79
N VAL A 913 26.69 28.88 -6.27
CA VAL A 913 26.26 30.01 -5.42
C VAL A 913 24.91 29.80 -4.72
N GLY A 914 24.21 28.72 -5.06
CA GLY A 914 22.86 28.45 -4.57
C GLY A 914 21.78 29.34 -5.18
N ILE A 915 20.55 29.09 -4.75
CA ILE A 915 19.32 29.75 -5.18
C ILE A 915 18.65 30.42 -3.97
N THR A 916 17.74 31.37 -4.18
CA THR A 916 17.10 32.08 -3.05
C THR A 916 16.24 31.14 -2.20
N ASN A 917 16.55 31.01 -0.91
CA ASN A 917 15.80 30.21 0.07
C ASN A 917 14.62 31.02 0.64
N ILE A 918 14.90 32.26 1.05
CA ILE A 918 13.94 33.25 1.56
C ILE A 918 14.48 34.65 1.26
N LEU A 919 13.60 35.64 1.07
CA LEU A 919 14.01 37.02 0.86
C LEU A 919 14.41 37.69 2.19
N THR A 920 15.71 37.98 2.35
CA THR A 920 16.31 38.67 3.51
C THR A 920 16.24 40.19 3.35
N THR A 921 15.04 40.74 3.52
CA THR A 921 14.84 42.21 3.52
C THR A 921 15.13 42.82 4.90
N SER A 922 15.20 44.15 4.99
CA SER A 922 15.31 44.85 6.29
C SER A 922 14.20 44.49 7.28
N ARG A 923 13.02 44.14 6.77
CA ARG A 923 11.89 43.61 7.56
C ARG A 923 12.23 42.26 8.20
N ASN A 924 12.75 41.33 7.41
CA ASN A 924 13.02 39.95 7.82
C ASN A 924 14.28 39.81 8.68
N GLY A 925 15.35 40.52 8.29
CA GLY A 925 16.69 40.28 8.77
C GLY A 925 17.28 38.95 8.25
N ASN A 926 18.37 38.53 8.88
CA ASN A 926 19.11 37.32 8.49
C ASN A 926 18.35 36.03 8.85
N VAL A 927 18.66 34.95 8.13
CA VAL A 927 18.14 33.59 8.42
C VAL A 927 18.82 33.03 9.68
N ILE A 928 18.02 32.51 10.61
CA ILE A 928 18.49 31.94 11.88
C ILE A 928 18.31 30.43 11.98
N ALA A 929 17.46 29.84 11.15
CA ALA A 929 17.26 28.39 11.11
C ALA A 929 16.58 27.99 9.79
N SER A 930 16.95 26.83 9.28
CA SER A 930 16.29 26.19 8.16
C SER A 930 16.38 24.67 8.32
N PHE A 931 15.25 23.98 8.50
CA PHE A 931 15.18 22.54 8.74
C PHE A 931 13.84 21.95 8.26
N PRO A 932 13.76 20.62 8.02
CA PRO A 932 12.54 19.99 7.54
C PRO A 932 11.53 19.86 8.69
N VAL A 933 10.25 19.95 8.36
CA VAL A 933 9.13 19.83 9.30
C VAL A 933 8.00 19.05 8.65
N GLU A 934 7.27 18.31 9.48
CA GLU A 934 6.11 17.51 9.07
C GLU A 934 4.80 18.19 9.48
N HIS A 935 3.69 17.62 9.01
CA HIS A 935 2.36 18.05 9.45
C HIS A 935 2.12 17.60 10.89
N GLY A 936 1.57 18.47 11.73
CA GLY A 936 1.36 18.18 13.16
C GLY A 936 2.56 18.50 14.06
N ASP A 937 3.77 18.63 13.51
CA ASP A 937 4.95 19.06 14.26
C ASP A 937 4.72 20.40 14.98
N ASN A 938 5.48 20.60 16.04
CA ASN A 938 5.59 21.87 16.73
C ASN A 938 6.98 22.47 16.52
N VAL A 939 7.08 23.80 16.56
CA VAL A 939 8.36 24.51 16.54
C VAL A 939 8.48 25.37 17.76
N MET A 940 9.60 25.25 18.46
CA MET A 940 9.97 26.11 19.57
C MET A 940 10.93 27.19 19.08
N LEU A 941 10.61 28.45 19.34
CA LEU A 941 11.46 29.62 19.06
C LEU A 941 11.94 30.23 20.36
N ILE A 942 13.17 30.75 20.33
CA ILE A 942 13.82 31.40 21.48
C ILE A 942 14.31 32.78 21.05
N THR A 943 13.98 33.81 21.82
CA THR A 943 14.46 35.18 21.58
C THR A 943 15.71 35.51 22.41
N ASP A 944 16.43 36.56 22.01
CA ASP A 944 17.58 37.13 22.73
C ASP A 944 17.20 37.65 24.13
N LYS A 945 15.91 37.77 24.43
CA LYS A 945 15.35 38.09 25.75
C LYS A 945 14.87 36.87 26.52
N GLY A 946 15.18 35.66 26.06
CA GLY A 946 14.83 34.40 26.74
C GLY A 946 13.36 34.03 26.62
N LYS A 947 12.60 34.65 25.72
CA LYS A 947 11.19 34.31 25.49
C LYS A 947 11.09 33.03 24.68
N LEU A 948 10.39 32.03 25.23
CA LEU A 948 10.09 30.77 24.57
C LEU A 948 8.71 30.84 23.91
N ILE A 949 8.63 30.46 22.64
CA ILE A 949 7.40 30.52 21.84
C ILE A 949 7.24 29.19 21.11
N ARG A 950 6.18 28.44 21.44
CA ARG A 950 5.80 27.23 20.70
C ARG A 950 4.73 27.57 19.68
N ILE A 951 4.92 27.15 18.44
CA ILE A 951 4.00 27.36 17.32
C ILE A 951 3.75 26.03 16.64
N LEU A 952 2.49 25.70 16.36
CA LEU A 952 2.16 24.53 15.56
C LEU A 952 2.57 24.78 14.10
N VAL A 953 3.32 23.85 13.52
CA VAL A 953 3.87 23.98 12.16
C VAL A 953 2.76 24.22 11.14
N ASN A 954 1.58 23.64 11.36
CA ASN A 954 0.39 23.78 10.51
C ASN A 954 -0.09 25.24 10.37
N GLU A 955 0.14 26.08 11.38
CA GLU A 955 -0.23 27.51 11.35
C GLU A 955 0.72 28.34 10.47
N ILE A 956 1.90 27.80 10.14
CA ILE A 956 2.90 28.50 9.34
C ILE A 956 2.58 28.30 7.85
N ARG A 957 2.39 29.39 7.12
CA ARG A 957 2.00 29.31 5.70
C ARG A 957 3.04 28.58 4.84
N ILE A 958 2.56 27.72 3.95
CA ILE A 958 3.35 27.13 2.86
C ILE A 958 3.35 28.10 1.68
N THR A 959 4.53 28.52 1.24
CA THR A 959 4.74 29.50 0.16
C THR A 959 6.03 29.21 -0.58
N GLY A 960 6.14 29.73 -1.81
CA GLY A 960 7.33 29.55 -2.62
C GLY A 960 8.62 30.09 -2.04
N ARG A 961 9.74 29.64 -2.60
CA ARG A 961 11.12 29.94 -2.15
C ARG A 961 11.43 31.44 -2.13
N SER A 962 11.16 32.14 -3.22
CA SER A 962 11.46 33.57 -3.39
C SER A 962 10.41 34.49 -2.75
N THR A 963 9.95 34.19 -1.53
CA THR A 963 8.99 35.02 -0.78
C THR A 963 9.57 35.48 0.56
N GLN A 964 8.95 36.49 1.19
CA GLN A 964 9.35 37.00 2.52
C GLN A 964 8.82 36.14 3.69
N GLY A 965 7.84 35.26 3.44
CA GLY A 965 7.16 34.52 4.50
C GLY A 965 6.16 35.35 5.31
N VAL A 966 5.64 34.74 6.38
CA VAL A 966 4.61 35.31 7.25
C VAL A 966 5.19 35.59 8.63
N THR A 967 4.51 36.45 9.40
CA THR A 967 4.89 36.73 10.79
C THR A 967 4.57 35.51 11.65
N LEU A 968 5.60 34.91 12.27
CA LEU A 968 5.42 33.82 13.24
C LEU A 968 5.08 34.38 14.61
N PHE A 969 5.71 35.48 14.99
CA PHE A 969 5.34 36.26 16.17
C PHE A 969 5.75 37.73 15.99
N LYS A 970 5.05 38.64 16.66
CA LYS A 970 5.39 40.07 16.65
C LYS A 970 6.53 40.31 17.63
N THR A 971 7.71 40.66 17.12
CA THR A 971 8.83 41.17 17.93
C THR A 971 8.48 42.57 18.46
N LYS A 972 8.72 42.85 19.75
CA LYS A 972 8.75 44.24 20.25
C LYS A 972 10.01 44.93 19.70
N SER A 973 10.05 46.26 19.67
CA SER A 973 11.20 47.00 19.14
C SER A 973 12.52 46.52 19.77
N LYS A 974 13.43 45.97 18.95
CA LYS A 974 14.77 45.42 19.28
C LYS A 974 14.85 43.97 19.82
N GLU A 975 13.77 43.20 19.86
CA GLU A 975 13.82 41.76 20.20
C GLU A 975 14.07 40.90 18.95
N LYS A 976 14.97 39.90 19.02
CA LYS A 976 15.34 39.02 17.90
C LYS A 976 15.25 37.54 18.25
N VAL A 977 14.93 36.70 17.29
CA VAL A 977 15.04 35.23 17.39
C VAL A 977 16.51 34.84 17.32
N VAL A 978 16.94 34.01 18.27
CA VAL A 978 18.32 33.50 18.34
C VAL A 978 18.42 32.00 18.07
N SER A 979 17.33 31.24 18.29
CA SER A 979 17.31 29.79 18.06
C SER A 979 15.91 29.29 17.75
N ALA A 980 15.84 28.18 17.01
CA ALA A 980 14.61 27.47 16.70
C ALA A 980 14.86 25.95 16.67
N ALA A 981 13.92 25.17 17.22
CA ALA A 981 13.99 23.71 17.24
C ALA A 981 12.64 23.08 16.88
N LYS A 982 12.70 21.96 16.14
CA LYS A 982 11.55 21.09 15.85
C LYS A 982 11.22 20.25 17.09
N ILE A 983 9.93 20.10 17.37
CA ILE A 983 9.37 19.18 18.36
C ILE A 983 8.43 18.25 17.59
N GLU A 984 8.79 16.99 17.49
CA GLU A 984 7.96 15.97 16.86
C GLU A 984 6.73 15.73 17.75
N ASP A 985 5.55 15.78 17.16
CA ASP A 985 4.32 15.40 17.85
C ASP A 985 4.03 13.94 17.52
N HIS A 986 4.45 13.03 18.39
CA HIS A 986 4.04 11.62 18.30
C HIS A 986 2.56 11.56 18.72
N GLY A 987 1.68 11.94 17.80
CA GLY A 987 0.24 11.91 18.01
C GLY A 987 -0.19 10.50 18.38
N SER A 988 -0.70 10.35 19.61
CA SER A 988 -1.73 9.34 19.89
C SER A 988 -2.83 9.54 18.85
N THR A 989 -3.07 8.51 18.05
CA THR A 989 -3.93 8.44 16.85
C THR A 989 -5.42 8.72 17.09
N GLU A 990 -5.83 9.29 18.22
CA GLU A 990 -7.23 9.40 18.63
C GLU A 990 -7.90 10.77 18.33
N ASP A 991 -7.15 11.86 18.09
CA ASP A 991 -7.79 13.19 17.98
C ASP A 991 -7.88 13.78 16.54
N SER A 992 -7.24 13.19 15.53
CA SER A 992 -7.19 13.78 14.18
C SER A 992 -8.37 13.46 13.26
N ILE A 993 -9.37 12.69 13.71
CA ILE A 993 -10.54 12.30 12.90
C ILE A 993 -11.74 13.26 13.14
N SER A 994 -11.72 14.10 14.18
CA SER A 994 -12.87 14.93 14.55
C SER A 994 -12.93 16.34 13.91
N GLU A 995 -11.85 16.84 13.29
CA GLU A 995 -11.79 18.24 12.82
C GLU A 995 -11.96 18.45 11.30
N VAL A 996 -12.05 17.40 10.49
CA VAL A 996 -12.26 17.54 9.03
C VAL A 996 -13.74 17.76 8.67
N GLU A 997 -14.69 17.40 9.54
CA GLU A 997 -16.13 17.62 9.30
C GLU A 997 -16.62 19.04 9.62
N GLY A 998 -15.84 19.87 10.32
CA GLY A 998 -16.31 21.14 10.88
C GLY A 998 -16.09 22.42 10.06
N SER A 999 -15.46 22.37 8.88
CA SER A 999 -15.03 23.59 8.16
C SER A 999 -15.50 23.72 6.71
N ILE A 1000 -16.58 23.02 6.34
CA ILE A 1000 -17.31 23.28 5.09
C ILE A 1000 -18.69 23.84 5.43
N SER A 1001 -18.77 25.16 5.56
CA SER A 1001 -20.03 25.92 5.44
C SER A 1001 -19.81 27.02 4.40
N PHE A 1002 -20.52 26.87 3.26
CA PHE A 1002 -20.71 27.74 2.09
C PHE A 1002 -19.72 28.87 1.79
#